data_AF-A0AAE0R5L5-F1
#
_entry.id   AF-A0AAE0R5L5-F1
#
_cell.length_a   1.000
_cell.length_b   1.000
_cell.length_c   1.000
_cell.angle_alpha   90.00
_cell.angle_beta   90.00
_cell.angle_gamma   90.00
#
_symmetry.space_group_name_H-M   'P 1'
#
loop_
_entity.id
_entity.type
_entity.pdbx_description
1 polymer ?
#
loop_
_entity_poly.entity_id
_entity_poly.type
_entity_poly.pdbx_seq_one_letter_code
_entity_poly.pdbx_strand_id
1 'polypeptide(L)'
;MVVCRMTLMVCKTKRSKIEKKTKWWKLKKEECCEEFRQKLRQALGGQVVLPDDWETTAEVIRETGRKVLGVSSGRRKEDKETWWWNEEVQDSIQRKRLAKKKWDMDRTEENRQEYKELQRRVKREVSKAKQKAYGELYTRLDTREGEKDLYRLARQRDRDGKDVQQVRVIKDRDGRVLTSEESVQRRWKEYFEELMNEENEREKRVEGVISVEQKVDKIRKDEVRKALKRMKSGKAVGPDDIPVEVWKCLGEAAVEFLANLFNRVLESERMPEEWRRSVLVPIFKNKGDVQSCSNYRGIKLMSHTMKVWERVVEARLRKVVEICEQQYGFMPRKSTTDAIFALRILMEKYRDGQRELHCVFVDLEKAYDRVPREELWYCMRKSGVAEKYVRVVQDMYERSRTVVRCAVGQTEEFNVEVGLHQGSALSPFLFAIVMYQLSEEVRQESPWTMMFADDIVICSESREQVEENLERWRFALERRGMKVSGSKTEYMCVNEREGSGTVRLQGEEVKKVQEFKYLGSTVQSNGECGKEVKKRVQAGWNGWRKVSGVLCDQKISARIKGKVYRTVVRPAMLYGLETVSLRKRQESELEVAELKMLRFSLGVTRLDRIRNEYIRGTAHVGRLGDKVREARLRWFGHVQRRDRNSPLTAKVFMVAVDQVIINDRLNSFQMMFCSYYVHNIDYPVEIAATMEFLQRIIA
;
A
#
# COMPACT_ATOMS: atom_id res chain seq x y z
N MET A 1 -30.98 19.96 -50.96
CA MET A 1 -29.78 19.11 -50.83
C MET A 1 -29.63 18.66 -49.39
N VAL A 2 -29.89 17.39 -49.09
CA VAL A 2 -29.50 16.76 -47.82
C VAL A 2 -28.06 16.28 -48.03
N VAL A 3 -27.09 16.94 -47.40
CA VAL A 3 -25.66 16.71 -47.68
C VAL A 3 -25.08 15.49 -46.95
N CYS A 4 -25.78 14.95 -45.93
CA CYS A 4 -25.43 13.68 -45.32
C CYS A 4 -26.59 13.11 -44.49
N ARG A 5 -26.86 11.81 -44.60
CA ARG A 5 -27.75 11.05 -43.71
C ARG A 5 -26.87 10.17 -42.82
N MET A 6 -26.42 10.68 -41.68
CA MET A 6 -25.66 9.88 -40.72
C MET A 6 -26.58 8.88 -40.02
N THR A 7 -26.37 7.59 -40.31
CA THR A 7 -27.05 6.50 -39.63
C THR A 7 -26.15 5.99 -38.51
N LEU A 8 -26.38 6.48 -37.29
CA LEU A 8 -25.69 5.96 -36.10
C LEU A 8 -26.27 4.59 -35.75
N MET A 9 -25.58 3.51 -36.17
CA MET A 9 -25.84 2.18 -35.63
C MET A 9 -25.37 2.13 -34.18
N VAL A 10 -26.30 2.30 -33.25
CA VAL A 10 -26.08 1.98 -31.84
C VAL A 10 -25.98 0.46 -31.71
N CYS A 11 -24.79 -0.08 -31.97
CA CYS A 11 -24.48 -1.45 -31.59
C CYS A 11 -24.61 -1.52 -30.07
N LYS A 12 -25.67 -2.16 -29.57
CA LYS A 12 -25.80 -2.48 -28.14
C LYS A 12 -24.61 -3.34 -27.79
N THR A 13 -23.59 -2.73 -27.18
CA THR A 13 -22.43 -3.44 -26.65
C THR A 13 -22.98 -4.51 -25.72
N LYS A 14 -22.77 -5.80 -26.05
CA LYS A 14 -23.08 -6.88 -25.12
C LYS A 14 -22.27 -6.60 -23.86
N ARG A 15 -22.94 -6.16 -22.78
CA ARG A 15 -22.27 -5.91 -21.50
C ARG A 15 -21.53 -7.20 -21.12
N SER A 16 -20.22 -7.10 -20.91
CA SER A 16 -19.39 -8.25 -20.55
C SER A 16 -20.01 -8.99 -19.36
N LYS A 17 -20.21 -10.30 -19.51
CA LYS A 17 -20.68 -11.15 -18.41
C LYS A 17 -19.53 -11.22 -17.41
N ILE A 18 -19.73 -10.70 -16.20
CA ILE A 18 -18.77 -10.85 -15.12
C ILE A 18 -18.95 -12.27 -14.57
N GLU A 19 -17.86 -12.97 -14.26
CA GLU A 19 -17.92 -14.28 -13.63
C GLU A 19 -18.77 -14.24 -12.35
N LYS A 20 -19.64 -15.23 -12.18
CA LYS A 20 -20.39 -15.41 -10.93
C LYS A 20 -19.39 -15.76 -9.83
N LYS A 21 -19.46 -15.04 -8.71
CA LYS A 21 -18.58 -15.26 -7.54
C LYS A 21 -19.38 -15.66 -6.33
N THR A 22 -18.83 -16.52 -5.50
CA THR A 22 -19.46 -16.89 -4.23
C THR A 22 -19.55 -15.69 -3.30
N LYS A 23 -20.67 -15.54 -2.58
CA LYS A 23 -20.94 -14.37 -1.73
C LYS A 23 -20.24 -14.45 -0.37
N TRP A 24 -18.92 -14.65 -0.37
CA TRP A 24 -18.10 -14.86 0.83
C TRP A 24 -18.20 -13.77 1.89
N TRP A 25 -18.54 -12.54 1.52
CA TRP A 25 -18.71 -11.44 2.47
C TRP A 25 -19.84 -11.67 3.48
N LYS A 26 -20.74 -12.63 3.23
CA LYS A 26 -21.79 -13.05 4.18
C LYS A 26 -21.23 -13.79 5.40
N LEU A 27 -20.04 -14.40 5.32
CA LEU A 27 -19.37 -15.06 6.46
C LEU A 27 -19.00 -14.10 7.61
N LYS A 28 -19.22 -12.80 7.44
CA LYS A 28 -19.12 -11.82 8.54
C LYS A 28 -20.27 -11.92 9.53
N LYS A 29 -21.40 -12.50 9.13
CA LYS A 29 -22.53 -12.78 10.02
C LYS A 29 -22.27 -14.12 10.70
N GLU A 30 -22.38 -14.17 12.02
CA GLU A 30 -22.12 -15.38 12.80
C GLU A 30 -23.04 -16.52 12.36
N GLU A 31 -24.33 -16.24 12.18
CA GLU A 31 -25.34 -17.18 11.66
C GLU A 31 -24.90 -17.87 10.36
N CYS A 32 -24.41 -17.09 9.37
CA CYS A 32 -23.95 -17.65 8.10
C CYS A 32 -22.65 -18.44 8.26
N CYS A 33 -21.79 -18.09 9.22
CA CYS A 33 -20.57 -18.84 9.52
C CYS A 33 -20.90 -20.18 10.20
N GLU A 34 -21.85 -20.19 11.14
CA GLU A 34 -22.34 -21.41 11.79
C GLU A 34 -23.03 -22.35 10.80
N GLU A 35 -23.94 -21.83 9.97
CA GLU A 35 -24.61 -22.61 8.92
C GLU A 35 -23.58 -23.19 7.94
N PHE A 36 -22.57 -22.41 7.56
CA PHE A 36 -21.49 -22.88 6.70
C PHE A 36 -20.67 -23.99 7.37
N ARG A 37 -20.30 -23.85 8.65
CA ARG A 37 -19.60 -24.90 9.42
C ARG A 37 -20.42 -26.18 9.47
N GLN A 38 -21.72 -26.09 9.75
CA GLN A 38 -22.60 -27.24 9.88
C GLN A 38 -22.77 -27.98 8.55
N LYS A 39 -23.06 -27.25 7.46
CA LYS A 39 -23.20 -27.85 6.13
C LYS A 39 -21.89 -28.40 5.59
N LEU A 40 -20.76 -27.79 5.93
CA LEU A 40 -19.46 -28.36 5.58
C LEU A 40 -19.22 -29.69 6.30
N ARG A 41 -19.53 -29.78 7.60
CA ARG A 41 -19.46 -31.06 8.35
C ARG A 41 -20.39 -32.13 7.75
N GLN A 42 -21.60 -31.76 7.36
CA GLN A 42 -22.53 -32.68 6.69
C GLN A 42 -21.99 -33.17 5.35
N ALA A 43 -21.41 -32.27 4.55
CA ALA A 43 -20.79 -32.62 3.27
C ALA A 43 -19.59 -33.58 3.43
N LEU A 44 -18.98 -33.60 4.61
CA LEU A 44 -17.87 -34.49 4.99
C LEU A 44 -18.35 -35.73 5.76
N GLY A 45 -19.63 -36.10 5.66
CA GLY A 45 -20.17 -37.30 6.30
C GLY A 45 -20.19 -37.24 7.83
N GLY A 46 -20.26 -36.04 8.41
CA GLY A 46 -20.25 -35.85 9.87
C GLY A 46 -18.85 -35.81 10.50
N GLN A 47 -17.79 -35.95 9.69
CA GLN A 47 -16.42 -35.82 10.18
C GLN A 47 -16.10 -34.37 10.56
N VAL A 48 -15.40 -34.20 11.69
CA VAL A 48 -14.92 -32.89 12.16
C VAL A 48 -13.66 -32.46 11.42
N VAL A 49 -12.92 -33.42 10.87
CA VAL A 49 -11.64 -33.25 10.19
C VAL A 49 -11.88 -33.03 8.70
N LEU A 50 -11.19 -32.06 8.12
CA LEU A 50 -11.21 -31.83 6.67
C LEU A 50 -10.42 -32.94 5.96
N PRO A 51 -10.76 -33.30 4.71
CA PRO A 51 -10.01 -34.27 3.94
C PRO A 51 -8.53 -33.92 3.92
N ASP A 52 -7.66 -34.93 3.91
CA ASP A 52 -6.22 -34.72 3.83
C ASP A 52 -5.78 -34.39 2.40
N ASP A 53 -6.57 -33.78 1.53
CA ASP A 53 -6.11 -33.39 0.20
C ASP A 53 -6.67 -32.01 -0.17
N TRP A 54 -5.84 -31.23 -0.89
CA TRP A 54 -6.20 -29.86 -1.23
C TRP A 54 -7.40 -29.81 -2.19
N GLU A 55 -7.41 -30.68 -3.20
CA GLU A 55 -8.38 -30.61 -4.30
C GLU A 55 -9.80 -30.89 -3.80
N THR A 56 -10.01 -32.00 -3.08
CA THR A 56 -11.29 -32.37 -2.47
C THR A 56 -11.71 -31.32 -1.46
N THR A 57 -10.79 -30.87 -0.57
CA THR A 57 -11.14 -29.87 0.44
C THR A 57 -11.55 -28.54 -0.19
N ALA A 58 -10.81 -28.07 -1.21
CA ALA A 58 -11.11 -26.83 -1.91
C ALA A 58 -12.43 -26.92 -2.69
N GLU A 59 -12.70 -28.05 -3.32
CA GLU A 59 -13.97 -28.30 -4.01
C GLU A 59 -15.15 -28.30 -3.05
N VAL A 60 -15.08 -29.08 -1.96
CA VAL A 60 -16.13 -29.17 -0.94
C VAL A 60 -16.40 -27.80 -0.30
N ILE A 61 -15.36 -27.02 -0.01
CA ILE A 61 -15.49 -25.64 0.49
C ILE A 61 -16.23 -24.76 -0.50
N ARG A 62 -15.84 -24.79 -1.78
CA ARG A 62 -16.45 -23.96 -2.83
C ARG A 62 -17.91 -24.34 -3.06
N GLU A 63 -18.21 -25.62 -3.14
CA GLU A 63 -19.58 -26.10 -3.28
C GLU A 63 -20.46 -25.69 -2.11
N THR A 64 -19.98 -25.92 -0.90
CA THR A 64 -20.69 -25.54 0.32
C THR A 64 -20.90 -24.02 0.33
N GLY A 65 -19.88 -23.24 -0.03
CA GLY A 65 -19.98 -21.78 -0.13
C GLY A 65 -21.04 -21.34 -1.14
N ARG A 66 -21.09 -21.97 -2.32
CA ARG A 66 -22.10 -21.71 -3.36
C ARG A 66 -23.50 -22.06 -2.88
N LYS A 67 -23.67 -23.19 -2.17
CA LYS A 67 -24.95 -23.68 -1.63
C LYS A 67 -25.47 -22.79 -0.49
N VAL A 68 -24.62 -22.42 0.48
CA VAL A 68 -25.01 -21.66 1.68
C VAL A 68 -25.10 -20.15 1.40
N LEU A 69 -24.06 -19.58 0.81
CA LEU A 69 -23.96 -18.11 0.68
C LEU A 69 -24.63 -17.62 -0.60
N GLY A 70 -24.78 -18.51 -1.59
CA GLY A 70 -25.24 -18.21 -2.94
C GLY A 70 -24.15 -17.61 -3.82
N VAL A 71 -24.42 -17.57 -5.12
CA VAL A 71 -23.55 -16.92 -6.11
C VAL A 71 -24.03 -15.52 -6.47
N SER A 72 -23.10 -14.65 -6.84
CA SER A 72 -23.41 -13.36 -7.44
C SER A 72 -24.05 -13.57 -8.82
N SER A 73 -24.91 -12.64 -9.24
CA SER A 73 -25.69 -12.79 -10.48
C SER A 73 -24.85 -12.65 -11.76
N GLY A 74 -23.54 -12.41 -11.67
CA GLY A 74 -22.62 -12.20 -12.81
C GLY A 74 -22.95 -11.00 -13.70
N ARG A 75 -24.06 -10.32 -13.43
CA ARG A 75 -24.40 -9.01 -13.98
C ARG A 75 -23.89 -7.99 -12.98
N ARG A 76 -23.19 -6.96 -13.47
CA ARG A 76 -23.18 -5.68 -12.77
C ARG A 76 -24.65 -5.28 -12.72
N LYS A 77 -25.36 -5.63 -11.64
CA LYS A 77 -26.46 -4.81 -11.20
C LYS A 77 -25.76 -3.45 -11.06
N GLU A 78 -26.00 -2.52 -12.01
CA GLU A 78 -26.30 -1.18 -11.54
C GLU A 78 -27.30 -1.44 -10.45
N ASP A 79 -26.87 -1.35 -9.19
CA ASP A 79 -27.66 -1.74 -8.02
C ASP A 79 -29.00 -1.02 -8.13
N LYS A 80 -29.98 -1.69 -8.75
CA LYS A 80 -31.38 -1.28 -8.70
C LYS A 80 -31.96 -1.68 -7.35
N GLU A 81 -31.30 -2.58 -6.62
CA GLU A 81 -31.31 -2.60 -5.15
C GLU A 81 -30.36 -1.51 -4.65
N THR A 82 -30.65 -0.28 -5.02
CA THR A 82 -30.03 0.84 -4.37
C THR A 82 -30.32 0.72 -2.88
N TRP A 83 -29.36 1.01 -2.01
CA TRP A 83 -29.48 0.95 -0.55
C TRP A 83 -30.65 1.78 0.06
N TRP A 84 -31.38 2.52 -0.77
CA TRP A 84 -32.60 3.29 -0.50
C TRP A 84 -33.87 2.70 -1.13
N TRP A 85 -33.77 1.55 -1.81
CA TRP A 85 -34.87 0.90 -2.50
C TRP A 85 -35.80 0.22 -1.49
N ASN A 86 -37.08 0.54 -1.55
CA ASN A 86 -38.13 -0.03 -0.71
C ASN A 86 -39.31 -0.50 -1.56
N GLU A 87 -40.25 -1.22 -0.96
CA GLU A 87 -41.43 -1.78 -1.65
C GLU A 87 -42.32 -0.67 -2.25
N GLU A 88 -42.44 0.47 -1.56
CA GLU A 88 -43.19 1.64 -2.02
C GLU A 88 -42.65 2.23 -3.34
N VAL A 89 -41.32 2.34 -3.46
CA VAL A 89 -40.65 2.80 -4.70
C VAL A 89 -40.82 1.76 -5.81
N GLN A 90 -40.75 0.47 -5.48
CA GLN A 90 -40.92 -0.60 -6.44
C GLN A 90 -42.32 -0.58 -7.06
N ASP A 91 -43.35 -0.52 -6.23
CA ASP A 91 -44.74 -0.44 -6.67
C ASP A 91 -45.00 0.83 -7.48
N SER A 92 -44.53 1.98 -6.99
CA SER A 92 -44.64 3.26 -7.73
C SER A 92 -44.00 3.20 -9.12
N ILE A 93 -42.83 2.56 -9.26
CA ILE A 93 -42.14 2.38 -10.55
C ILE A 93 -42.88 1.39 -11.46
N GLN A 94 -43.46 0.32 -10.90
CA GLN A 94 -44.28 -0.63 -11.65
C GLN A 94 -45.52 0.07 -12.23
N ARG A 95 -46.25 0.83 -11.42
CA ARG A 95 -47.40 1.64 -11.88
C ARG A 95 -47.03 2.61 -12.99
N LYS A 96 -45.89 3.31 -12.87
CA LYS A 96 -45.37 4.18 -13.94
C LYS A 96 -45.04 3.41 -15.23
N ARG A 97 -44.51 2.18 -15.13
CA ARG A 97 -44.22 1.34 -16.31
C ARG A 97 -45.50 0.89 -17.00
N LEU A 98 -46.54 0.55 -16.24
CA LEU A 98 -47.85 0.19 -16.78
C LEU A 98 -48.50 1.38 -17.50
N ALA A 99 -48.51 2.56 -16.89
CA ALA A 99 -49.01 3.77 -17.53
C ALA A 99 -48.20 4.17 -18.78
N LYS A 100 -46.88 3.95 -18.77
CA LYS A 100 -46.06 4.15 -19.98
C LYS A 100 -46.47 3.17 -21.10
N LYS A 101 -46.70 1.90 -20.79
CA LYS A 101 -47.17 0.91 -21.77
C LYS A 101 -48.53 1.30 -22.37
N LYS A 102 -49.47 1.76 -21.53
CA LYS A 102 -50.76 2.28 -22.00
C LYS A 102 -50.61 3.47 -22.94
N TRP A 103 -49.75 4.43 -22.59
CA TRP A 103 -49.45 5.56 -23.49
C TRP A 103 -48.75 5.15 -24.78
N ASP A 104 -47.83 4.19 -24.72
CA ASP A 104 -47.12 3.67 -25.91
C ASP A 104 -48.09 2.93 -26.86
N MET A 105 -49.19 2.36 -26.36
CA MET A 105 -50.24 1.69 -27.15
C MET A 105 -51.26 2.67 -27.74
N ASP A 106 -51.92 3.48 -26.90
CA ASP A 106 -53.10 4.24 -27.33
C ASP A 106 -52.77 5.68 -27.76
N ARG A 107 -51.59 6.19 -27.38
CA ARG A 107 -51.08 7.56 -27.68
C ARG A 107 -52.05 8.72 -27.42
N THR A 108 -53.04 8.55 -26.55
CA THR A 108 -53.98 9.61 -26.14
C THR A 108 -53.33 10.62 -25.19
N GLU A 109 -53.84 11.86 -25.16
CA GLU A 109 -53.33 12.92 -24.28
C GLU A 109 -53.64 12.63 -22.79
N GLU A 110 -54.74 11.94 -22.50
CA GLU A 110 -55.09 11.48 -21.15
C GLU A 110 -54.05 10.48 -20.60
N ASN A 111 -53.68 9.47 -21.40
CA ASN A 111 -52.64 8.50 -21.02
C ASN A 111 -51.26 9.16 -20.87
N ARG A 112 -50.98 10.20 -21.67
CA ARG A 112 -49.75 11.00 -21.54
C ARG A 112 -49.72 11.78 -20.23
N GLN A 113 -50.85 12.36 -19.82
CA GLN A 113 -50.99 13.10 -18.57
C GLN A 113 -50.88 12.17 -17.36
N GLU A 114 -51.55 11.02 -17.38
CA GLU A 114 -51.44 9.98 -16.35
C GLU A 114 -49.98 9.51 -16.17
N TYR A 115 -49.28 9.26 -17.28
CA TYR A 115 -47.86 8.90 -17.24
C TYR A 115 -46.98 10.03 -16.65
N LYS A 116 -47.20 11.29 -17.02
CA LYS A 116 -46.45 12.44 -16.46
C LYS A 116 -46.69 12.60 -14.97
N GLU A 117 -47.92 12.42 -14.50
CA GLU A 117 -48.26 12.51 -13.08
C GLU A 117 -47.62 11.38 -12.26
N LEU A 118 -47.71 10.14 -12.75
CA LEU A 118 -47.02 9.00 -12.14
C LEU A 118 -45.51 9.16 -12.19
N GLN A 119 -44.95 9.76 -13.25
CA GLN A 119 -43.53 10.10 -13.31
C GLN A 119 -43.13 11.12 -12.24
N ARG A 120 -43.94 12.16 -12.01
CA ARG A 120 -43.73 13.14 -10.92
C ARG A 120 -43.86 12.49 -9.54
N ARG A 121 -44.85 11.61 -9.34
CA ARG A 121 -45.07 10.86 -8.09
C ARG A 121 -43.89 9.93 -7.78
N VAL A 122 -43.42 9.17 -8.77
CA VAL A 122 -42.21 8.33 -8.65
C VAL A 122 -40.98 9.17 -8.30
N LYS A 123 -40.79 10.35 -8.91
CA LYS A 123 -39.66 11.23 -8.55
C LYS A 123 -39.72 11.65 -7.08
N ARG A 124 -40.92 12.00 -6.57
CA ARG A 124 -41.14 12.35 -5.16
C ARG A 124 -40.86 11.17 -4.22
N GLU A 125 -41.42 10.00 -4.50
CA GLU A 125 -41.22 8.81 -3.65
C GLU A 125 -39.77 8.32 -3.66
N VAL A 126 -39.10 8.33 -4.82
CA VAL A 126 -37.65 8.06 -4.92
C VAL A 126 -36.85 9.08 -4.10
N SER A 127 -37.24 10.35 -4.10
CA SER A 127 -36.57 11.38 -3.29
C SER A 127 -36.76 11.15 -1.80
N LYS A 128 -37.99 10.83 -1.36
CA LYS A 128 -38.31 10.52 0.05
C LYS A 128 -37.55 9.28 0.53
N ALA A 129 -37.59 8.19 -0.24
CA ALA A 129 -36.89 6.95 0.10
C ALA A 129 -35.37 7.17 0.18
N LYS A 130 -34.78 7.92 -0.76
CA LYS A 130 -33.39 8.37 -0.68
C LYS A 130 -33.13 9.18 0.58
N GLN A 131 -33.99 10.15 0.90
CA GLN A 131 -33.82 11.02 2.06
C GLN A 131 -33.91 10.24 3.38
N LYS A 132 -34.88 9.34 3.51
CA LYS A 132 -35.05 8.47 4.69
C LYS A 132 -33.85 7.55 4.86
N ALA A 133 -33.47 6.83 3.81
CA ALA A 133 -32.30 5.95 3.87
C ALA A 133 -31.02 6.74 4.17
N TYR A 134 -30.83 7.92 3.57
CA TYR A 134 -29.68 8.78 3.87
C TYR A 134 -29.71 9.21 5.33
N GLY A 135 -30.89 9.60 5.87
CA GLY A 135 -31.08 9.93 7.28
C GLY A 135 -30.63 8.80 8.19
N GLU A 136 -31.16 7.59 7.99
CA GLU A 136 -30.78 6.38 8.74
C GLU A 136 -29.30 6.03 8.58
N LEU A 137 -28.73 6.22 7.39
CA LEU A 137 -27.30 6.08 7.16
C LEU A 137 -26.53 7.08 8.03
N TYR A 138 -26.86 8.37 7.98
CA TYR A 138 -26.19 9.41 8.76
C TYR A 138 -26.29 9.16 10.27
N THR A 139 -27.46 8.74 10.77
CA THR A 139 -27.61 8.32 12.18
C THR A 139 -26.70 7.13 12.51
N ARG A 140 -26.59 6.14 11.62
CA ARG A 140 -25.66 5.02 11.80
C ARG A 140 -24.20 5.42 11.71
N LEU A 141 -23.83 6.44 10.92
CA LEU A 141 -22.44 6.91 10.82
C LEU A 141 -21.91 7.45 12.16
N ASP A 142 -22.78 7.86 13.08
CA ASP A 142 -22.41 8.29 14.43
C ASP A 142 -22.12 7.10 15.39
N THR A 143 -22.43 5.87 14.98
CA THR A 143 -22.14 4.63 15.73
C THR A 143 -20.79 4.02 15.34
N ARG A 144 -20.25 3.10 16.18
CA ARG A 144 -19.02 2.35 15.86
C ARG A 144 -19.13 1.49 14.60
N GLU A 145 -20.33 0.99 14.29
CA GLU A 145 -20.55 0.09 13.14
C GLU A 145 -20.60 0.85 11.80
N GLY A 146 -21.20 2.05 11.79
CA GLY A 146 -21.30 2.90 10.59
C GLY A 146 -19.98 3.53 10.13
N GLU A 147 -18.91 3.46 10.92
CA GLU A 147 -17.59 3.99 10.56
C GLU A 147 -17.04 3.36 9.26
N LYS A 148 -17.27 2.06 9.03
CA LYS A 148 -16.83 1.40 7.79
C LYS A 148 -17.64 1.88 6.58
N ASP A 149 -18.90 2.25 6.80
CA ASP A 149 -19.79 2.75 5.77
C ASP A 149 -19.43 4.19 5.38
N LEU A 150 -18.95 5.00 6.33
CA LEU A 150 -18.40 6.34 6.08
C LEU A 150 -17.29 6.32 5.02
N TYR A 151 -16.27 5.47 5.20
CA TYR A 151 -15.16 5.37 4.26
C TYR A 151 -15.55 4.68 2.95
N ARG A 152 -16.61 3.87 2.95
CA ARG A 152 -17.18 3.32 1.71
C ARG A 152 -17.88 4.43 0.92
N LEU A 153 -18.70 5.23 1.59
CA LEU A 153 -19.40 6.39 1.03
C LEU A 153 -18.40 7.40 0.45
N ALA A 154 -17.34 7.73 1.19
CA ALA A 154 -16.30 8.64 0.73
C ALA A 154 -15.63 8.15 -0.56
N ARG A 155 -15.23 6.86 -0.61
CA ARG A 155 -14.62 6.26 -1.81
C ARG A 155 -15.56 6.18 -2.99
N GLN A 156 -16.85 5.98 -2.74
CA GLN A 156 -17.86 5.99 -3.79
C GLN A 156 -18.01 7.40 -4.37
N ARG A 157 -18.21 8.42 -3.53
CA ARG A 157 -18.32 9.82 -3.96
C ARG A 157 -17.06 10.30 -4.70
N ASP A 158 -15.86 9.91 -4.25
CA ASP A 158 -14.59 10.18 -4.97
C ASP A 158 -14.54 9.52 -6.35
N ARG A 159 -15.06 8.30 -6.49
CA ARG A 159 -15.09 7.60 -7.77
C ARG A 159 -16.12 8.21 -8.73
N ASP A 160 -17.27 8.59 -8.22
CA ASP A 160 -18.35 9.19 -9.00
C ASP A 160 -17.96 10.58 -9.53
N GLY A 161 -17.08 11.29 -8.81
CA GLY A 161 -16.55 12.60 -9.22
C GLY A 161 -15.34 12.55 -10.18
N LYS A 162 -14.90 11.38 -10.67
CA LYS A 162 -13.79 11.26 -11.63
C LYS A 162 -14.30 11.10 -13.05
N ASP A 163 -13.74 11.91 -13.97
CA ASP A 163 -14.09 11.90 -15.40
C ASP A 163 -13.81 10.54 -16.06
N VAL A 164 -12.72 9.87 -15.66
CA VAL A 164 -12.37 8.52 -16.15
C VAL A 164 -12.39 7.53 -14.99
N GLN A 165 -13.41 6.67 -14.96
CA GLN A 165 -13.52 5.61 -13.96
C GLN A 165 -12.75 4.33 -14.33
N GLN A 166 -12.63 4.05 -15.63
CA GLN A 166 -11.91 2.88 -16.16
C GLN A 166 -11.25 3.24 -17.48
N VAL A 167 -9.99 2.85 -17.62
CA VAL A 167 -9.20 3.05 -18.83
C VAL A 167 -9.46 1.86 -19.75
N ARG A 168 -10.20 2.10 -20.83
CA ARG A 168 -10.58 1.07 -21.81
C ARG A 168 -9.75 1.11 -23.09
N VAL A 169 -8.85 2.07 -23.18
CA VAL A 169 -8.09 2.43 -24.37
C VAL A 169 -6.64 2.61 -23.94
N ILE A 170 -5.71 1.98 -24.64
CA ILE A 170 -4.27 2.00 -24.33
C ILE A 170 -3.46 2.23 -25.60
N LYS A 171 -2.23 2.71 -25.46
CA LYS A 171 -1.31 2.88 -26.60
C LYS A 171 -0.55 1.60 -26.92
N ASP A 172 -0.31 1.36 -28.21
CA ASP A 172 0.63 0.35 -28.70
C ASP A 172 2.09 0.81 -28.50
N ARG A 173 3.04 0.12 -29.13
CA ARG A 173 4.47 0.47 -29.05
C ARG A 173 4.81 1.76 -29.80
N ASP A 174 4.13 2.00 -30.92
CA ASP A 174 4.33 3.15 -31.79
C ASP A 174 3.56 4.40 -31.32
N GLY A 175 2.90 4.30 -30.16
CA GLY A 175 2.12 5.39 -29.55
C GLY A 175 0.72 5.57 -30.13
N ARG A 176 0.26 4.67 -31.03
CA ARG A 176 -1.08 4.69 -31.59
C ARG A 176 -2.07 4.12 -30.58
N VAL A 177 -3.27 4.68 -30.59
CA VAL A 177 -4.30 4.41 -29.58
C VAL A 177 -5.15 3.22 -30.00
N LEU A 178 -5.11 2.14 -29.22
CA LEU A 178 -5.88 0.91 -29.42
C LEU A 178 -7.26 1.03 -28.78
N THR A 179 -8.31 0.81 -29.57
CA THR A 179 -9.71 0.98 -29.14
C THR A 179 -10.51 -0.33 -29.11
N SER A 180 -10.09 -1.38 -29.81
CA SER A 180 -10.79 -2.67 -29.80
C SER A 180 -10.47 -3.48 -28.54
N GLU A 181 -11.46 -4.16 -27.97
CA GLU A 181 -11.27 -4.90 -26.71
C GLU A 181 -10.18 -5.98 -26.84
N GLU A 182 -10.11 -6.67 -27.98
CA GLU A 182 -9.10 -7.70 -28.27
C GLU A 182 -7.69 -7.12 -28.40
N SER A 183 -7.52 -5.99 -29.10
CA SER A 183 -6.19 -5.36 -29.23
C SER A 183 -5.67 -4.84 -27.89
N VAL A 184 -6.57 -4.28 -27.07
CA VAL A 184 -6.26 -3.83 -25.71
C VAL A 184 -5.83 -5.01 -24.83
N GLN A 185 -6.54 -6.14 -24.89
CA GLN A 185 -6.17 -7.35 -24.15
C GLN A 185 -4.81 -7.89 -24.60
N ARG A 186 -4.59 -7.99 -25.92
CA ARG A 186 -3.32 -8.48 -26.48
C ARG A 186 -2.15 -7.61 -26.07
N ARG A 187 -2.28 -6.29 -26.17
CA ARG A 187 -1.24 -5.34 -25.77
C ARG A 187 -0.90 -5.41 -24.28
N TRP A 188 -1.89 -5.67 -23.41
CA TRP A 188 -1.66 -5.91 -21.98
C TRP A 188 -0.91 -7.22 -21.73
N LYS A 189 -1.27 -8.29 -22.44
CA LYS A 189 -0.56 -9.59 -22.38
C LYS A 189 0.88 -9.39 -22.80
N GLU A 190 1.12 -8.89 -24.02
CA GLU A 190 2.45 -8.60 -24.56
C GLU A 190 3.31 -7.82 -23.57
N TYR A 191 2.79 -6.72 -23.01
CA TYR A 191 3.55 -5.89 -22.07
C TYR A 191 4.00 -6.66 -20.83
N PHE A 192 3.10 -7.42 -20.19
CA PHE A 192 3.42 -8.11 -18.94
C PHE A 192 4.16 -9.43 -19.17
N GLU A 193 3.95 -10.08 -20.30
CA GLU A 193 4.68 -11.27 -20.71
C GLU A 193 6.14 -10.93 -20.97
N GLU A 194 6.44 -9.86 -21.71
CA GLU A 194 7.80 -9.36 -21.88
C GLU A 194 8.42 -8.96 -20.54
N LEU A 195 7.70 -8.17 -19.74
CA LEU A 195 8.19 -7.72 -18.44
C LEU A 195 8.57 -8.87 -17.49
N MET A 196 7.85 -10.00 -17.56
CA MET A 196 7.99 -11.12 -16.63
C MET A 196 8.82 -12.29 -17.17
N ASN A 197 9.31 -12.20 -18.41
CA ASN A 197 10.10 -13.26 -19.04
C ASN A 197 11.42 -12.76 -19.63
N GLU A 198 11.60 -11.45 -19.82
CA GLU A 198 12.90 -10.88 -20.17
C GLU A 198 13.79 -10.73 -18.91
N GLU A 199 14.93 -11.41 -18.93
CA GLU A 199 16.02 -11.26 -17.96
C GLU A 199 17.04 -10.23 -18.48
N ASN A 200 17.66 -9.48 -17.58
CA ASN A 200 18.78 -8.61 -17.93
C ASN A 200 20.05 -9.45 -18.13
N GLU A 201 20.99 -8.95 -18.94
CA GLU A 201 22.32 -9.56 -19.05
C GLU A 201 23.01 -9.64 -17.68
N ARG A 202 23.66 -10.77 -17.42
CA ARG A 202 24.39 -11.01 -16.17
C ARG A 202 25.48 -12.06 -16.34
N GLU A 203 26.44 -12.01 -15.42
CA GLU A 203 27.46 -13.04 -15.30
C GLU A 203 26.86 -14.33 -14.72
N LYS A 204 27.17 -15.47 -15.35
CA LYS A 204 26.87 -16.78 -14.76
C LYS A 204 27.81 -17.02 -13.59
N ARG A 205 27.29 -17.57 -12.50
CA ARG A 205 28.11 -18.00 -11.37
C ARG A 205 28.81 -19.31 -11.74
N VAL A 206 30.13 -19.32 -11.57
CA VAL A 206 30.97 -20.51 -11.77
C VAL A 206 31.10 -21.31 -10.47
N GLU A 207 30.96 -20.64 -9.33
CA GLU A 207 31.07 -21.25 -8.00
C GLU A 207 29.76 -21.90 -7.56
N GLY A 208 29.83 -23.19 -7.22
CA GLY A 208 28.76 -23.89 -6.50
C GLY A 208 28.74 -23.46 -5.03
N VAL A 209 27.57 -23.16 -4.49
CA VAL A 209 27.39 -22.99 -3.04
C VAL A 209 27.13 -24.36 -2.44
N ILE A 210 27.79 -24.68 -1.33
CA ILE A 210 27.53 -25.90 -0.56
C ILE A 210 26.07 -25.85 -0.10
N SER A 211 25.26 -26.83 -0.55
CA SER A 211 23.89 -26.99 -0.07
C SER A 211 23.92 -27.41 1.39
N VAL A 212 23.18 -26.68 2.22
CA VAL A 212 23.05 -26.99 3.64
C VAL A 212 21.91 -27.98 3.82
N GLU A 213 22.24 -29.27 3.86
CA GLU A 213 21.31 -30.36 4.19
C GLU A 213 21.04 -30.36 5.70
N GLN A 214 20.05 -29.55 6.12
CA GLN A 214 19.58 -29.50 7.52
C GLN A 214 18.20 -30.15 7.64
N LYS A 215 18.01 -30.92 8.71
CA LYS A 215 16.70 -31.45 9.07
C LYS A 215 15.77 -30.29 9.44
N VAL A 216 14.71 -30.12 8.66
CA VAL A 216 13.68 -29.11 8.91
C VAL A 216 12.59 -29.70 9.80
N ASP A 217 12.28 -29.03 10.90
CA ASP A 217 11.21 -29.43 11.81
C ASP A 217 9.83 -29.37 11.17
N LYS A 218 8.91 -30.21 11.65
CA LYS A 218 7.50 -30.14 11.26
C LYS A 218 6.88 -28.79 11.65
N ILE A 219 5.97 -28.31 10.81
CA ILE A 219 5.17 -27.11 11.03
C ILE A 219 4.16 -27.35 12.14
N ARG A 220 4.25 -26.55 13.20
CA ARG A 220 3.36 -26.61 14.35
C ARG A 220 2.06 -25.85 14.08
N LYS A 221 0.96 -26.32 14.67
CA LYS A 221 -0.36 -25.67 14.65
C LYS A 221 -0.29 -24.19 15.10
N ASP A 222 0.57 -23.88 16.07
CA ASP A 222 0.75 -22.50 16.57
C ASP A 222 1.32 -21.54 15.52
N GLU A 223 2.20 -22.02 14.64
CA GLU A 223 2.77 -21.21 13.56
C GLU A 223 1.69 -20.83 12.55
N VAL A 224 0.84 -21.80 12.20
CA VAL A 224 -0.33 -21.60 11.33
C VAL A 224 -1.33 -20.65 11.99
N ARG A 225 -1.62 -20.80 13.28
CA ARG A 225 -2.51 -19.90 14.03
C ARG A 225 -1.98 -18.46 14.02
N LYS A 226 -0.67 -18.28 14.23
CA LYS A 226 0.00 -16.96 14.13
C LYS A 226 -0.09 -16.39 12.70
N ALA A 227 0.13 -17.21 11.68
CA ALA A 227 0.02 -16.79 10.28
C ALA A 227 -1.42 -16.34 9.92
N LEU A 228 -2.44 -17.13 10.28
CA LEU A 228 -3.85 -16.81 10.06
C LEU A 228 -4.27 -15.52 10.79
N LYS A 229 -3.82 -15.31 12.02
CA LYS A 229 -4.09 -14.09 12.79
C LYS A 229 -3.53 -12.83 12.10
N ARG A 230 -2.37 -12.94 11.44
CA ARG A 230 -1.75 -11.83 10.69
C ARG A 230 -2.43 -11.55 9.36
N MET A 231 -3.23 -12.47 8.82
CA MET A 231 -3.96 -12.25 7.57
C MET A 231 -5.11 -11.25 7.75
N LYS A 232 -5.19 -10.26 6.86
CA LYS A 232 -6.26 -9.25 6.87
C LYS A 232 -7.48 -9.75 6.11
N SER A 233 -8.66 -9.63 6.69
CA SER A 233 -9.94 -9.91 6.03
C SER A 233 -10.33 -8.79 5.06
N GLY A 234 -11.23 -9.07 4.12
CA GLY A 234 -11.75 -8.13 3.12
C GLY A 234 -10.80 -7.91 1.95
N LYS A 235 -9.94 -8.88 1.63
CA LYS A 235 -8.99 -8.83 0.51
C LYS A 235 -9.57 -9.53 -0.73
N ALA A 236 -9.13 -9.09 -1.91
CA ALA A 236 -9.55 -9.70 -3.17
C ALA A 236 -8.93 -11.09 -3.31
N VAL A 237 -9.77 -12.08 -3.59
CA VAL A 237 -9.40 -13.49 -3.73
C VAL A 237 -8.62 -13.76 -5.02
N GLY A 238 -7.77 -14.79 -4.98
CA GLY A 238 -7.09 -15.35 -6.14
C GLY A 238 -8.03 -16.22 -7.01
N PRO A 239 -7.46 -16.97 -7.96
CA PRO A 239 -8.22 -17.86 -8.85
C PRO A 239 -8.94 -19.01 -8.15
N ASP A 240 -8.43 -19.44 -6.99
CA ASP A 240 -9.00 -20.51 -6.17
C ASP A 240 -10.39 -20.16 -5.56
N ASP A 241 -10.77 -18.88 -5.55
CA ASP A 241 -12.01 -18.34 -4.96
C ASP A 241 -12.21 -18.74 -3.48
N ILE A 242 -11.13 -18.96 -2.71
CA ILE A 242 -11.19 -19.26 -1.27
C ILE A 242 -10.59 -18.09 -0.47
N PRO A 243 -11.42 -17.25 0.17
CA PRO A 243 -10.93 -16.15 1.00
C PRO A 243 -10.43 -16.62 2.37
N VAL A 244 -9.68 -15.75 3.06
CA VAL A 244 -9.11 -16.10 4.37
C VAL A 244 -10.17 -16.18 5.46
N GLU A 245 -11.32 -15.53 5.23
CA GLU A 245 -12.51 -15.61 6.05
C GLU A 245 -13.04 -17.04 6.18
N VAL A 246 -12.85 -17.89 5.16
CA VAL A 246 -13.21 -19.31 5.25
C VAL A 246 -12.38 -19.98 6.33
N TRP A 247 -11.04 -19.86 6.25
CA TRP A 247 -10.12 -20.44 7.23
C TRP A 247 -10.34 -19.89 8.64
N LYS A 248 -10.65 -18.60 8.77
CA LYS A 248 -11.00 -17.99 10.07
C LYS A 248 -12.34 -18.49 10.61
N CYS A 249 -13.33 -18.68 9.74
CA CYS A 249 -14.61 -19.25 10.14
C CYS A 249 -14.42 -20.70 10.60
N LEU A 250 -13.62 -21.52 9.94
CA LEU A 250 -13.43 -22.93 10.34
C LEU A 250 -12.61 -23.14 11.64
N GLY A 251 -11.90 -22.11 12.12
CA GLY A 251 -11.24 -22.16 13.43
C GLY A 251 -10.17 -23.24 13.52
N GLU A 252 -10.19 -24.04 14.59
CA GLU A 252 -9.15 -25.07 14.84
C GLU A 252 -9.14 -26.18 13.79
N ALA A 253 -10.29 -26.54 13.19
CA ALA A 253 -10.32 -27.52 12.09
C ALA A 253 -9.50 -27.05 10.88
N ALA A 254 -9.53 -25.74 10.59
CA ALA A 254 -8.66 -25.16 9.56
C ALA A 254 -7.19 -25.14 9.97
N VAL A 255 -6.88 -24.86 11.23
CA VAL A 255 -5.49 -24.87 11.72
C VAL A 255 -4.89 -26.27 11.59
N GLU A 256 -5.64 -27.30 11.95
CA GLU A 256 -5.23 -28.70 11.83
C GLU A 256 -5.01 -29.11 10.37
N PHE A 257 -6.01 -28.90 9.50
CA PHE A 257 -5.88 -29.18 8.08
C PHE A 257 -4.70 -28.45 7.43
N LEU A 258 -4.57 -27.15 7.67
CA LEU A 258 -3.50 -26.35 7.08
C LEU A 258 -2.13 -26.80 7.60
N ALA A 259 -2.00 -27.16 8.88
CA ALA A 259 -0.75 -27.71 9.39
C ALA A 259 -0.39 -29.04 8.72
N ASN A 260 -1.34 -29.95 8.53
CA ASN A 260 -1.11 -31.22 7.83
C ASN A 260 -0.76 -31.00 6.36
N LEU A 261 -1.50 -30.13 5.67
CA LEU A 261 -1.24 -29.75 4.27
C LEU A 261 0.16 -29.16 4.12
N PHE A 262 0.53 -28.21 4.98
CA PHE A 262 1.83 -27.54 4.95
C PHE A 262 2.98 -28.51 5.26
N ASN A 263 2.80 -29.44 6.19
CA ASN A 263 3.78 -30.49 6.45
C ASN A 263 3.95 -31.41 5.24
N ARG A 264 2.87 -31.75 4.54
CA ARG A 264 2.97 -32.55 3.31
C ARG A 264 3.67 -31.82 2.18
N VAL A 265 3.35 -30.54 1.97
CA VAL A 265 4.08 -29.68 1.02
C VAL A 265 5.57 -29.61 1.37
N LEU A 266 5.89 -29.53 2.67
CA LEU A 266 7.27 -29.53 3.12
C LEU A 266 7.93 -30.90 2.90
N GLU A 267 7.24 -32.01 3.15
CA GLU A 267 7.75 -33.37 2.97
C GLU A 267 7.95 -33.74 1.49
N SER A 268 6.99 -33.41 0.63
CA SER A 268 7.03 -33.69 -0.82
C SER A 268 7.82 -32.66 -1.62
N GLU A 269 8.10 -31.49 -1.03
CA GLU A 269 8.67 -30.32 -1.69
C GLU A 269 7.83 -29.82 -2.89
N ARG A 270 6.52 -30.15 -2.90
CA ARG A 270 5.58 -29.82 -3.98
C ARG A 270 4.30 -29.21 -3.43
N MET A 271 3.91 -28.03 -3.95
CA MET A 271 2.63 -27.42 -3.62
C MET A 271 1.50 -27.85 -4.56
N PRO A 272 0.24 -27.63 -4.16
CA PRO A 272 -0.91 -27.84 -5.05
C PRO A 272 -0.82 -27.04 -6.35
N GLU A 273 -1.10 -27.69 -7.48
CA GLU A 273 -1.03 -27.08 -8.83
C GLU A 273 -1.94 -25.85 -8.98
N GLU A 274 -3.09 -25.84 -8.29
CA GLU A 274 -4.01 -24.70 -8.30
C GLU A 274 -3.38 -23.40 -7.77
N TRP A 275 -2.39 -23.49 -6.86
CA TRP A 275 -1.71 -22.33 -6.29
C TRP A 275 -0.77 -21.64 -7.29
N ARG A 276 -0.36 -22.33 -8.36
CA ARG A 276 0.51 -21.78 -9.41
C ARG A 276 -0.18 -20.76 -10.31
N ARG A 277 -1.52 -20.69 -10.27
CA ARG A 277 -2.32 -19.77 -11.08
C ARG A 277 -2.54 -18.46 -10.36
N SER A 278 -2.40 -17.35 -11.07
CA SER A 278 -2.62 -16.01 -10.54
C SER A 278 -3.35 -15.08 -11.51
N VAL A 279 -3.95 -14.02 -10.97
CA VAL A 279 -4.57 -12.96 -11.80
C VAL A 279 -3.85 -11.64 -11.53
N LEU A 280 -3.23 -11.10 -12.57
CA LEU A 280 -2.56 -9.80 -12.55
C LEU A 280 -3.57 -8.68 -12.78
N VAL A 281 -3.59 -7.68 -11.89
CA VAL A 281 -4.43 -6.48 -12.03
C VAL A 281 -3.53 -5.25 -12.23
N PRO A 282 -3.59 -4.57 -13.39
CA PRO A 282 -2.85 -3.34 -13.62
C PRO A 282 -3.42 -2.19 -12.77
N ILE A 283 -2.57 -1.54 -11.99
CA ILE A 283 -2.93 -0.38 -11.17
C ILE A 283 -2.09 0.83 -11.62
N PHE A 284 -2.77 1.90 -12.03
CA PHE A 284 -2.11 3.12 -12.49
C PHE A 284 -1.32 3.78 -11.36
N LYS A 285 -0.07 4.19 -11.65
CA LYS A 285 0.85 4.82 -10.69
C LYS A 285 0.47 6.27 -10.33
N ASN A 286 -0.62 6.80 -10.90
CA ASN A 286 -1.06 8.21 -10.77
C ASN A 286 0.01 9.22 -11.25
N LYS A 287 0.80 8.83 -12.26
CA LYS A 287 1.86 9.63 -12.88
C LYS A 287 2.00 9.22 -14.35
N GLY A 288 2.31 10.19 -15.21
CA GLY A 288 2.50 9.98 -16.64
C GLY A 288 1.18 9.77 -17.40
N ASP A 289 1.30 9.35 -18.66
CA ASP A 289 0.17 9.05 -19.52
C ASP A 289 -0.60 7.81 -19.03
N VAL A 290 -1.91 7.98 -18.83
CA VAL A 290 -2.85 6.94 -18.39
C VAL A 290 -3.03 5.85 -19.46
N GLN A 291 -2.75 6.15 -20.73
CA GLN A 291 -2.87 5.18 -21.83
C GLN A 291 -1.59 4.34 -22.00
N SER A 292 -0.47 4.71 -21.36
CA SER A 292 0.78 3.96 -21.46
C SER A 292 0.86 2.85 -20.43
N CYS A 293 1.16 1.62 -20.89
CA CYS A 293 1.25 0.44 -20.03
C CYS A 293 2.37 0.53 -18.97
N SER A 294 3.47 1.24 -19.27
CA SER A 294 4.61 1.39 -18.34
C SER A 294 4.29 2.17 -17.06
N ASN A 295 3.24 2.98 -17.11
CA ASN A 295 2.73 3.75 -15.98
C ASN A 295 1.81 2.95 -15.05
N TYR A 296 1.67 1.64 -15.28
CA TYR A 296 0.92 0.73 -14.42
C TYR A 296 1.85 -0.18 -13.62
N ARG A 297 1.35 -0.65 -12.47
CA ARG A 297 1.97 -1.68 -11.65
C ARG A 297 1.08 -2.91 -11.69
N GLY A 298 1.64 -4.06 -12.05
CA GLY A 298 0.91 -5.33 -12.11
C GLY A 298 0.87 -6.00 -10.74
N ILE A 299 -0.28 -5.99 -10.06
CA ILE A 299 -0.44 -6.67 -8.76
C ILE A 299 -1.06 -8.05 -8.98
N LYS A 300 -0.37 -9.10 -8.51
CA LYS A 300 -0.83 -10.49 -8.58
C LYS A 300 -1.79 -10.81 -7.44
N LEU A 301 -2.99 -11.25 -7.81
CA LEU A 301 -3.95 -11.92 -6.94
C LEU A 301 -3.65 -13.41 -6.96
N MET A 302 -3.21 -13.93 -5.82
CA MET A 302 -2.81 -15.32 -5.60
C MET A 302 -3.71 -15.95 -4.53
N SER A 303 -3.68 -17.28 -4.42
CA SER A 303 -4.40 -18.02 -3.38
C SER A 303 -4.14 -17.42 -2.00
N HIS A 304 -5.20 -17.21 -1.22
CA HIS A 304 -5.02 -16.79 0.17
C HIS A 304 -4.40 -17.90 1.02
N THR A 305 -4.64 -19.16 0.71
CA THR A 305 -4.03 -20.30 1.39
C THR A 305 -2.52 -20.35 1.16
N MET A 306 -2.08 -20.16 -0.09
CA MET A 306 -0.66 -20.00 -0.42
C MET A 306 -0.02 -18.85 0.38
N LYS A 307 -0.73 -17.72 0.57
CA LYS A 307 -0.21 -16.60 1.40
C LYS A 307 -0.09 -16.94 2.88
N VAL A 308 -0.90 -17.86 3.39
CA VAL A 308 -0.74 -18.38 4.76
C VAL A 308 0.51 -19.25 4.84
N TRP A 309 0.72 -20.13 3.86
CA TRP A 309 1.96 -20.92 3.73
C TRP A 309 3.20 -20.01 3.68
N GLU A 310 3.20 -19.03 2.79
CA GLU A 310 4.27 -18.02 2.64
C GLU A 310 4.61 -17.34 3.96
N ARG A 311 3.61 -17.03 4.80
CA ARG A 311 3.82 -16.39 6.11
C ARG A 311 4.46 -17.32 7.13
N VAL A 312 4.19 -18.62 7.07
CA VAL A 312 4.85 -19.63 7.91
C VAL A 312 6.31 -19.75 7.49
N VAL A 313 6.57 -19.91 6.19
CA VAL A 313 7.94 -19.99 5.65
C VAL A 313 8.73 -18.71 5.96
N GLU A 314 8.16 -17.53 5.72
CA GLU A 314 8.78 -16.24 6.05
C GLU A 314 9.19 -16.16 7.53
N ALA A 315 8.31 -16.59 8.43
CA ALA A 315 8.58 -16.55 9.87
C ALA A 315 9.71 -17.48 10.30
N ARG A 316 9.94 -18.57 9.57
CA ARG A 316 11.06 -19.49 9.81
C ARG A 316 12.35 -18.97 9.19
N LEU A 317 12.32 -18.52 7.93
CA LEU A 317 13.50 -17.98 7.26
C LEU A 317 14.08 -16.76 7.99
N ARG A 318 13.24 -15.91 8.58
CA ARG A 318 13.67 -14.77 9.40
C ARG A 318 14.43 -15.15 10.68
N LYS A 319 14.39 -16.41 11.11
CA LYS A 319 15.19 -16.90 12.25
C LYS A 319 16.57 -17.39 11.82
N VAL A 320 16.73 -17.71 10.53
CA VAL A 320 17.95 -18.26 9.95
C VAL A 320 18.78 -17.16 9.31
N VAL A 321 18.11 -16.25 8.58
CA VAL A 321 18.78 -15.19 7.82
C VAL A 321 18.69 -13.87 8.57
N GLU A 322 19.85 -13.36 8.98
CA GLU A 322 20.00 -12.01 9.50
C GLU A 322 20.30 -11.04 8.34
N ILE A 323 19.47 -10.02 8.22
CA ILE A 323 19.63 -8.99 7.18
C ILE A 323 20.39 -7.80 7.75
N CYS A 324 21.23 -7.17 6.94
CA CYS A 324 22.06 -6.04 7.34
C CYS A 324 21.30 -4.86 7.99
N GLU A 325 22.00 -4.12 8.85
CA GLU A 325 21.45 -2.95 9.53
C GLU A 325 21.10 -1.80 8.57
N GLN A 326 21.78 -1.68 7.43
CA GLN A 326 21.56 -0.66 6.41
C GLN A 326 20.23 -0.82 5.67
N GLN A 327 19.61 -2.00 5.71
CA GLN A 327 18.31 -2.26 5.10
C GLN A 327 17.18 -1.88 6.06
N TYR A 328 16.44 -0.84 5.72
CA TYR A 328 15.26 -0.35 6.44
C TYR A 328 13.95 -0.92 5.87
N GLY A 329 13.94 -1.29 4.59
CA GLY A 329 12.78 -1.81 3.88
C GLY A 329 12.40 -3.21 4.35
N PHE A 330 11.10 -3.42 4.61
CA PHE A 330 10.51 -4.72 5.01
C PHE A 330 11.11 -5.36 6.28
N MET A 331 11.90 -4.62 7.05
CA MET A 331 12.53 -5.10 8.27
C MET A 331 11.64 -4.80 9.49
N PRO A 332 11.54 -5.76 10.43
CA PRO A 332 10.80 -5.51 11.66
C PRO A 332 11.45 -4.36 12.43
N ARG A 333 10.60 -3.54 13.06
CA ARG A 333 11.02 -2.42 13.92
C ARG A 333 11.78 -1.28 13.21
N LYS A 334 11.98 -1.33 11.88
CA LYS A 334 12.48 -0.21 11.07
C LYS A 334 11.34 0.41 10.25
N SER A 335 11.43 1.70 9.99
CA SER A 335 10.41 2.51 9.32
C SER A 335 11.05 3.48 8.32
N THR A 336 10.23 4.03 7.42
CA THR A 336 10.67 5.09 6.50
C THR A 336 11.16 6.32 7.25
N THR A 337 10.52 6.66 8.38
CA THR A 337 10.90 7.76 9.27
C THR A 337 12.35 7.63 9.74
N ASP A 338 12.80 6.41 10.06
CA ASP A 338 14.16 6.18 10.54
C ASP A 338 15.21 6.51 9.47
N ALA A 339 15.01 6.02 8.25
CA ALA A 339 15.91 6.29 7.13
C ALA A 339 15.91 7.77 6.73
N ILE A 340 14.73 8.41 6.71
CA ILE A 340 14.61 9.86 6.43
C ILE A 340 15.36 10.66 7.49
N PHE A 341 15.21 10.32 8.77
CA PHE A 341 15.88 11.02 9.85
C PHE A 341 17.40 10.84 9.80
N ALA A 342 17.88 9.60 9.60
CA ALA A 342 19.31 9.32 9.52
C ALA A 342 20.00 10.15 8.42
N LEU A 343 19.38 10.22 7.24
CA LEU A 343 19.87 11.09 6.15
C LEU A 343 19.86 12.57 6.54
N ARG A 344 18.78 13.06 7.16
CA ARG A 344 18.68 14.48 7.56
C ARG A 344 19.74 14.88 8.57
N ILE A 345 19.98 14.05 9.60
CA ILE A 345 21.01 14.29 10.60
C ILE A 345 22.40 14.29 9.98
N LEU A 346 22.67 13.36 9.05
CA LEU A 346 23.93 13.36 8.31
C LEU A 346 24.10 14.69 7.55
N MET A 347 23.08 15.11 6.78
CA MET A 347 23.13 16.38 6.04
C MET A 347 23.28 17.60 6.97
N GLU A 348 22.63 17.60 8.13
CA GLU A 348 22.70 18.69 9.11
C GLU A 348 24.10 18.80 9.73
N LYS A 349 24.70 17.68 10.15
CA LYS A 349 26.07 17.64 10.69
C LYS A 349 27.11 18.22 9.73
N TYR A 350 27.03 17.88 8.45
CA TYR A 350 27.95 18.43 7.44
C TYR A 350 27.65 19.88 7.12
N ARG A 351 26.37 20.28 7.20
CA ARG A 351 25.96 21.67 7.07
C ARG A 351 26.61 22.54 8.14
N ASP A 352 26.43 22.16 9.40
CA ASP A 352 26.92 22.89 10.56
C ASP A 352 28.45 22.94 10.59
N GLY A 353 29.12 21.87 10.14
CA GLY A 353 30.56 21.82 9.99
C GLY A 353 31.13 22.57 8.78
N GLN A 354 30.29 23.17 7.92
CA GLN A 354 30.71 23.80 6.66
C GLN A 354 31.54 22.87 5.73
N ARG A 355 31.22 21.57 5.78
CA ARG A 355 31.86 20.52 4.98
C ARG A 355 30.91 20.06 3.88
N GLU A 356 31.49 19.63 2.77
CA GLU A 356 30.73 19.04 1.67
C GLU A 356 30.23 17.65 2.03
N LEU A 357 29.03 17.33 1.58
CA LEU A 357 28.47 15.98 1.63
C LEU A 357 27.81 15.68 0.29
N HIS A 358 28.28 14.63 -0.34
CA HIS A 358 27.79 14.15 -1.63
C HIS A 358 26.82 12.99 -1.40
N CYS A 359 25.62 13.10 -1.92
CA CYS A 359 24.56 12.08 -1.80
C CYS A 359 24.08 11.68 -3.19
N VAL A 360 24.09 10.38 -3.49
CA VAL A 360 23.49 9.82 -4.71
C VAL A 360 22.29 8.97 -4.32
N PHE A 361 21.15 9.25 -4.95
CA PHE A 361 19.90 8.51 -4.78
C PHE A 361 19.73 7.58 -5.99
N VAL A 362 19.90 6.29 -5.77
CA VAL A 362 19.87 5.26 -6.81
C VAL A 362 18.50 4.57 -6.84
N ASP A 363 17.91 4.45 -8.02
CA ASP A 363 16.65 3.72 -8.30
C ASP A 363 16.95 2.55 -9.25
N LEU A 364 16.33 1.40 -9.00
CA LEU A 364 16.50 0.20 -9.82
C LEU A 364 15.36 0.03 -10.83
N GLU A 365 15.68 -0.43 -12.03
CA GLU A 365 14.69 -0.64 -13.08
C GLU A 365 13.82 -1.86 -12.80
N LYS A 366 12.56 -1.63 -12.44
CA LYS A 366 11.56 -2.70 -12.26
C LYS A 366 12.09 -3.82 -11.34
N ALA A 367 12.75 -3.45 -10.25
CA ALA A 367 13.55 -4.35 -9.41
C ALA A 367 12.88 -5.69 -9.12
N TYR A 368 11.62 -5.69 -8.69
CA TYR A 368 10.89 -6.93 -8.38
C TYR A 368 10.67 -7.80 -9.61
N ASP A 369 10.36 -7.21 -10.76
CA ASP A 369 9.99 -7.94 -11.97
C ASP A 369 11.22 -8.51 -12.70
N ARG A 370 12.42 -7.98 -12.42
CA ARG A 370 13.68 -8.34 -13.11
C ARG A 370 14.63 -9.24 -12.31
N VAL A 371 14.31 -9.61 -11.06
CA VAL A 371 15.17 -10.49 -10.24
C VAL A 371 15.33 -11.85 -10.93
N PRO A 372 16.57 -12.26 -11.28
CA PRO A 372 16.82 -13.61 -11.81
C PRO A 372 16.58 -14.68 -10.74
N ARG A 373 15.85 -15.74 -11.10
CA ARG A 373 15.51 -16.81 -10.16
C ARG A 373 16.73 -17.59 -9.67
N GLU A 374 17.66 -17.89 -10.57
CA GLU A 374 18.92 -18.55 -10.20
C GLU A 374 19.73 -17.74 -9.19
N GLU A 375 19.74 -16.41 -9.34
CA GLU A 375 20.43 -15.54 -8.39
C GLU A 375 19.73 -15.55 -7.02
N LEU A 376 18.40 -15.60 -7.00
CA LEU A 376 17.63 -15.78 -5.76
C LEU A 376 17.99 -17.09 -5.06
N TRP A 377 18.03 -18.21 -5.77
CA TRP A 377 18.40 -19.51 -5.18
C TRP A 377 19.81 -19.48 -4.60
N TYR A 378 20.76 -18.93 -5.34
CA TYR A 378 22.12 -18.73 -4.87
C TYR A 378 22.15 -17.89 -3.59
N CYS A 379 21.47 -16.74 -3.57
CA CYS A 379 21.44 -15.84 -2.42
C CYS A 379 20.83 -16.52 -1.17
N MET A 380 19.81 -17.35 -1.35
CA MET A 380 19.23 -18.14 -0.25
C MET A 380 20.25 -19.14 0.31
N ARG A 381 20.92 -19.92 -0.54
CA ARG A 381 21.95 -20.89 -0.11
C ARG A 381 23.11 -20.20 0.59
N LYS A 382 23.64 -19.11 0.03
CA LYS A 382 24.74 -18.33 0.63
C LYS A 382 24.35 -17.71 1.98
N SER A 383 23.07 -17.45 2.20
CA SER A 383 22.54 -16.97 3.48
C SER A 383 22.32 -18.08 4.52
N GLY A 384 22.78 -19.31 4.27
CA GLY A 384 22.64 -20.43 5.19
C GLY A 384 21.23 -21.04 5.25
N VAL A 385 20.37 -20.76 4.27
CA VAL A 385 19.03 -21.36 4.20
C VAL A 385 19.14 -22.85 3.85
N ALA A 386 18.48 -23.70 4.63
CA ALA A 386 18.44 -25.14 4.36
C ALA A 386 17.90 -25.44 2.95
N GLU A 387 18.51 -26.40 2.25
CA GLU A 387 18.20 -26.70 0.85
C GLU A 387 16.71 -27.04 0.64
N LYS A 388 16.10 -27.70 1.62
CA LYS A 388 14.67 -28.01 1.63
C LYS A 388 13.78 -26.76 1.49
N TYR A 389 14.14 -25.65 2.12
CA TYR A 389 13.42 -24.39 1.93
C TYR A 389 13.68 -23.78 0.55
N VAL A 390 14.91 -23.92 0.03
CA VAL A 390 15.25 -23.47 -1.32
C VAL A 390 14.39 -24.22 -2.34
N ARG A 391 14.29 -25.55 -2.26
CA ARG A 391 13.48 -26.40 -3.15
C ARG A 391 11.99 -26.07 -3.09
N VAL A 392 11.44 -25.84 -1.88
CA VAL A 392 10.03 -25.43 -1.78
C VAL A 392 9.78 -24.05 -2.35
N VAL A 393 10.70 -23.09 -2.16
CA VAL A 393 10.56 -21.78 -2.81
C VAL A 393 10.76 -21.90 -4.32
N GLN A 394 11.69 -22.71 -4.82
CA GLN A 394 11.84 -23.02 -6.25
C GLN A 394 10.51 -23.50 -6.84
N ASP A 395 9.88 -24.48 -6.19
CA ASP A 395 8.57 -24.99 -6.61
C ASP A 395 7.52 -23.86 -6.68
N MET A 396 7.54 -22.85 -5.79
CA MET A 396 6.61 -21.69 -5.82
C MET A 396 6.72 -20.81 -7.05
N TYR A 397 7.89 -20.78 -7.68
CA TYR A 397 8.12 -19.94 -8.84
C TYR A 397 8.06 -20.75 -10.14
N GLU A 398 8.33 -22.05 -10.11
CA GLU A 398 8.23 -22.95 -11.25
C GLU A 398 6.80 -23.09 -11.78
N ARG A 399 6.67 -23.14 -13.11
CA ARG A 399 5.39 -23.38 -13.82
C ARG A 399 4.26 -22.41 -13.41
N SER A 400 4.60 -21.25 -12.86
CA SER A 400 3.64 -20.22 -12.47
C SER A 400 3.00 -19.58 -13.70
N ARG A 401 1.67 -19.54 -13.71
CA ARG A 401 0.88 -19.01 -14.81
C ARG A 401 0.03 -17.82 -14.38
N THR A 402 -0.15 -16.86 -15.27
CA THR A 402 -0.92 -15.65 -14.96
C THR A 402 -1.80 -15.21 -16.12
N VAL A 403 -2.93 -14.59 -15.77
CA VAL A 403 -3.80 -13.85 -16.70
C VAL A 403 -3.85 -12.38 -16.29
N VAL A 404 -3.95 -11.44 -17.24
CA VAL A 404 -4.15 -10.02 -16.92
C VAL A 404 -5.65 -9.72 -16.91
N ARG A 405 -6.16 -9.20 -15.80
CA ARG A 405 -7.52 -8.66 -15.68
C ARG A 405 -7.50 -7.15 -15.89
N CYS A 406 -7.91 -6.71 -17.07
CA CYS A 406 -8.02 -5.30 -17.44
C CYS A 406 -9.50 -4.84 -17.47
N ALA A 407 -9.75 -3.59 -17.85
CA ALA A 407 -11.11 -3.01 -17.85
C ALA A 407 -12.05 -3.63 -18.90
N VAL A 408 -11.49 -4.18 -19.99
CA VAL A 408 -12.25 -4.79 -21.10
C VAL A 408 -12.45 -6.29 -20.93
N GLY A 409 -11.61 -6.98 -20.14
CA GLY A 409 -11.74 -8.42 -19.91
C GLY A 409 -10.51 -9.05 -19.26
N GLN A 410 -10.43 -10.38 -19.33
CA GLN A 410 -9.24 -11.15 -18.97
C GLN A 410 -8.50 -11.54 -20.25
N THR A 411 -7.17 -11.51 -20.22
CA THR A 411 -6.33 -11.99 -21.33
C THR A 411 -6.23 -13.51 -21.30
N GLU A 412 -5.63 -14.06 -22.36
CA GLU A 412 -5.08 -15.41 -22.33
C GLU A 412 -4.01 -15.56 -21.24
N GLU A 413 -3.80 -16.82 -20.82
CA GLU A 413 -2.80 -17.21 -19.83
C GLU A 413 -1.40 -17.25 -20.46
N PHE A 414 -0.39 -16.83 -19.69
CA PHE A 414 1.02 -16.93 -20.07
C PHE A 414 1.89 -17.34 -18.87
N ASN A 415 3.09 -17.85 -19.16
CA ASN A 415 4.05 -18.28 -18.15
C ASN A 415 4.83 -17.09 -17.58
N VAL A 416 5.25 -17.22 -16.32
CA VAL A 416 6.09 -16.25 -15.63
C VAL A 416 7.41 -16.94 -15.30
N GLU A 417 8.51 -16.43 -15.83
CA GLU A 417 9.84 -17.07 -15.72
C GLU A 417 10.84 -16.23 -14.92
N VAL A 418 10.63 -14.92 -14.85
CA VAL A 418 11.53 -13.97 -14.17
C VAL A 418 10.79 -13.20 -13.07
N GLY A 419 11.54 -12.78 -12.05
CA GLY A 419 11.08 -11.85 -11.03
C GLY A 419 10.27 -12.48 -9.89
N LEU A 420 10.02 -11.63 -8.89
CA LEU A 420 9.29 -11.95 -7.68
C LEU A 420 7.78 -11.70 -7.86
N HIS A 421 6.95 -12.48 -7.18
CA HIS A 421 5.50 -12.27 -7.23
C HIS A 421 5.07 -11.01 -6.48
N GLN A 422 4.71 -9.94 -7.21
CA GLN A 422 4.17 -8.69 -6.66
C GLN A 422 2.78 -8.90 -6.03
N GLY A 423 2.74 -9.12 -4.71
CA GLY A 423 1.51 -9.44 -3.98
C GLY A 423 1.63 -10.66 -3.06
N SER A 424 2.75 -11.37 -3.15
CA SER A 424 3.20 -12.40 -2.21
C SER A 424 3.48 -11.83 -0.83
N ALA A 425 3.25 -12.65 0.20
CA ALA A 425 3.69 -12.39 1.55
C ALA A 425 5.20 -12.65 1.74
N LEU A 426 5.79 -13.56 0.96
CA LEU A 426 7.19 -13.98 1.09
C LEU A 426 8.16 -13.14 0.22
N SER A 427 7.74 -12.74 -0.99
CA SER A 427 8.58 -11.96 -1.93
C SER A 427 9.34 -10.78 -1.30
N PRO A 428 8.77 -9.95 -0.40
CA PRO A 428 9.51 -8.83 0.17
C PRO A 428 10.72 -9.25 1.00
N PHE A 429 10.65 -10.41 1.67
CA PHE A 429 11.78 -10.93 2.42
C PHE A 429 12.82 -11.59 1.50
N LEU A 430 12.37 -12.32 0.48
CA LEU A 430 13.28 -12.85 -0.56
C LEU A 430 14.06 -11.75 -1.26
N PHE A 431 13.39 -10.64 -1.59
CA PHE A 431 14.05 -9.46 -2.15
C PHE A 431 15.10 -8.87 -1.19
N ALA A 432 14.81 -8.82 0.10
CA ALA A 432 15.76 -8.35 1.10
C ALA A 432 17.01 -9.26 1.19
N ILE A 433 16.84 -10.58 1.05
CA ILE A 433 17.96 -11.55 1.00
C ILE A 433 18.84 -11.28 -0.22
N VAL A 434 18.23 -11.09 -1.41
CA VAL A 434 18.98 -10.77 -2.64
C VAL A 434 19.75 -9.47 -2.46
N MET A 435 19.08 -8.39 -2.04
CA MET A 435 19.76 -7.10 -1.83
C MET A 435 20.86 -7.18 -0.78
N TYR A 436 20.68 -7.97 0.29
CA TYR A 436 21.71 -8.19 1.30
C TYR A 436 22.96 -8.84 0.70
N GLN A 437 22.80 -9.91 -0.07
CA GLN A 437 23.91 -10.63 -0.69
C GLN A 437 24.61 -9.83 -1.80
N LEU A 438 23.84 -9.11 -2.62
CA LEU A 438 24.41 -8.28 -3.69
C LEU A 438 25.15 -7.05 -3.16
N SER A 439 24.76 -6.55 -1.99
CA SER A 439 25.38 -5.37 -1.38
C SER A 439 26.54 -5.69 -0.44
N GLU A 440 26.85 -6.97 -0.21
CA GLU A 440 27.81 -7.39 0.82
C GLU A 440 29.18 -6.72 0.68
N GLU A 441 29.70 -6.65 -0.54
CA GLU A 441 31.05 -6.12 -0.86
C GLU A 441 31.09 -4.58 -0.99
N VAL A 442 29.95 -3.93 -1.19
CA VAL A 442 29.88 -2.49 -1.56
C VAL A 442 29.21 -1.61 -0.50
N ARG A 443 28.49 -2.21 0.45
CA ARG A 443 27.77 -1.48 1.49
C ARG A 443 28.73 -0.88 2.52
N GLN A 444 28.46 0.37 2.89
CA GLN A 444 29.14 1.04 3.99
C GLN A 444 28.26 1.02 5.26
N GLU A 445 28.83 1.37 6.40
CA GLU A 445 28.05 1.54 7.63
C GLU A 445 26.97 2.60 7.48
N SER A 446 25.81 2.40 8.13
CA SER A 446 24.80 3.45 8.17
C SER A 446 25.32 4.61 9.03
N PRO A 447 25.16 5.90 8.61
CA PRO A 447 24.27 6.40 7.56
C PRO A 447 24.90 6.60 6.17
N TRP A 448 26.12 6.11 5.91
CA TRP A 448 26.80 6.30 4.60
C TRP A 448 26.15 5.51 3.47
N THR A 449 25.60 4.33 3.80
CA THR A 449 24.70 3.60 2.92
C THR A 449 23.37 3.38 3.64
N MET A 450 22.27 3.72 2.98
CA MET A 450 20.91 3.46 3.45
C MET A 450 20.08 2.83 2.34
N MET A 451 19.49 1.67 2.61
CA MET A 451 18.62 0.98 1.66
C MET A 451 17.20 0.90 2.20
N PHE A 452 16.22 1.16 1.35
CA PHE A 452 14.82 0.88 1.63
C PHE A 452 14.23 0.11 0.47
N ALA A 453 14.27 -1.22 0.56
CA ALA A 453 13.98 -2.09 -0.56
C ALA A 453 14.90 -1.76 -1.75
N ASP A 454 14.34 -1.24 -2.85
CA ASP A 454 15.01 -0.85 -4.08
C ASP A 454 15.58 0.58 -4.07
N ASP A 455 15.13 1.44 -3.15
CA ASP A 455 15.67 2.80 -3.00
C ASP A 455 17.00 2.75 -2.23
N ILE A 456 18.11 3.15 -2.86
CA ILE A 456 19.44 3.18 -2.24
C ILE A 456 19.95 4.62 -2.15
N VAL A 457 20.54 4.98 -1.00
CA VAL A 457 21.24 6.25 -0.82
C VAL A 457 22.69 5.96 -0.47
N ILE A 458 23.59 6.55 -1.24
CA ILE A 458 25.04 6.46 -1.06
C ILE A 458 25.54 7.86 -0.72
N CYS A 459 26.23 8.00 0.39
CA CYS A 459 26.78 9.26 0.87
C CYS A 459 28.31 9.17 0.97
N SER A 460 29.00 10.28 0.70
CA SER A 460 30.45 10.40 0.90
C SER A 460 30.86 11.85 1.15
N GLU A 461 32.02 12.04 1.77
CA GLU A 461 32.62 13.35 1.99
C GLU A 461 33.31 13.92 0.74
N SER A 462 33.68 13.06 -0.22
CA SER A 462 34.30 13.44 -1.49
C SER A 462 33.43 13.02 -2.68
N ARG A 463 33.41 13.87 -3.71
CA ARG A 463 32.76 13.62 -5.00
C ARG A 463 33.33 12.39 -5.70
N GLU A 464 34.65 12.29 -5.75
CA GLU A 464 35.37 11.18 -6.37
C GLU A 464 35.02 9.86 -5.68
N GLN A 465 34.97 9.87 -4.35
CA GLN A 465 34.63 8.68 -3.59
C GLN A 465 33.16 8.28 -3.77
N VAL A 466 32.21 9.22 -3.88
CA VAL A 466 30.80 8.86 -4.14
C VAL A 466 30.62 8.32 -5.56
N GLU A 467 31.36 8.84 -6.53
CA GLU A 467 31.37 8.36 -7.91
C GLU A 467 31.92 6.93 -7.99
N GLU A 468 33.05 6.68 -7.33
CA GLU A 468 33.62 5.33 -7.23
C GLU A 468 32.65 4.36 -6.55
N ASN A 469 32.03 4.78 -5.45
CA ASN A 469 31.04 3.96 -4.77
C ASN A 469 29.83 3.66 -5.65
N LEU A 470 29.32 4.67 -6.37
CA LEU A 470 28.21 4.50 -7.30
C LEU A 470 28.54 3.48 -8.40
N GLU A 471 29.74 3.56 -8.96
CA GLU A 471 30.24 2.62 -9.97
C GLU A 471 30.41 1.19 -9.43
N ARG A 472 30.92 1.05 -8.20
CA ARG A 472 30.99 -0.24 -7.48
C ARG A 472 29.60 -0.83 -7.25
N TRP A 473 28.64 0.00 -6.82
CA TRP A 473 27.24 -0.41 -6.64
C TRP A 473 26.59 -0.84 -7.94
N ARG A 474 26.75 -0.06 -9.01
CA ARG A 474 26.27 -0.42 -10.35
C ARG A 474 26.85 -1.77 -10.77
N PHE A 475 28.17 -1.93 -10.70
CA PHE A 475 28.82 -3.18 -11.09
C PHE A 475 28.31 -4.38 -10.27
N ALA A 476 28.22 -4.26 -8.95
CA ALA A 476 27.76 -5.32 -8.07
C ALA A 476 26.32 -5.78 -8.37
N LEU A 477 25.44 -4.84 -8.72
CA LEU A 477 24.03 -5.10 -9.05
C LEU A 477 23.85 -5.61 -10.49
N GLU A 478 24.42 -4.90 -11.46
CA GLU A 478 24.23 -5.18 -12.90
C GLU A 478 24.84 -6.51 -13.31
N ARG A 479 26.01 -6.87 -12.77
CA ARG A 479 26.64 -8.18 -13.04
C ARG A 479 25.77 -9.36 -12.60
N ARG A 480 24.75 -9.12 -11.75
CA ARG A 480 23.77 -10.11 -11.26
C ARG A 480 22.35 -9.86 -11.77
N GLY A 481 22.19 -9.02 -12.79
CA GLY A 481 20.92 -8.80 -13.50
C GLY A 481 20.03 -7.70 -12.90
N MET A 482 20.52 -6.95 -11.90
CA MET A 482 19.79 -5.84 -11.29
C MET A 482 20.25 -4.50 -11.88
N LYS A 483 19.46 -3.93 -12.80
CA LYS A 483 19.85 -2.73 -13.54
C LYS A 483 19.59 -1.41 -12.81
N VAL A 484 20.57 -0.51 -12.82
CA VAL A 484 20.42 0.84 -12.26
C VAL A 484 19.73 1.75 -13.28
N SER A 485 18.77 2.56 -12.83
CA SER A 485 18.08 3.51 -13.69
C SER A 485 18.82 4.84 -13.73
N GLY A 486 19.65 5.06 -14.76
CA GLY A 486 20.38 6.33 -14.92
C GLY A 486 19.45 7.56 -14.94
N SER A 487 18.31 7.46 -15.65
CA SER A 487 17.34 8.57 -15.77
C SER A 487 16.65 9.00 -14.47
N LYS A 488 16.62 8.13 -13.46
CA LYS A 488 15.98 8.40 -12.16
C LYS A 488 16.99 8.53 -11.02
N THR A 489 18.23 8.16 -11.26
CA THR A 489 19.32 8.35 -10.31
C THR A 489 19.63 9.84 -10.27
N GLU A 490 19.61 10.42 -9.07
CA GLU A 490 19.83 11.85 -8.88
C GLU A 490 20.95 12.09 -7.86
N TYR A 491 21.73 13.14 -8.08
CA TYR A 491 22.87 13.53 -7.26
C TYR A 491 22.57 14.84 -6.52
N MET A 492 22.93 14.92 -5.24
CA MET A 492 22.78 16.12 -4.41
C MET A 492 24.09 16.39 -3.66
N CYS A 493 24.49 17.66 -3.61
CA CYS A 493 25.61 18.13 -2.80
C CYS A 493 25.11 19.09 -1.71
N VAL A 494 25.54 18.88 -0.46
CA VAL A 494 25.35 19.83 0.65
C VAL A 494 26.61 20.68 0.79
N ASN A 495 26.45 21.98 1.07
CA ASN A 495 27.55 22.95 1.20
C ASN A 495 28.50 23.00 -0.01
N GLU A 496 27.94 22.86 -1.20
CA GLU A 496 28.67 22.90 -2.46
C GLU A 496 29.61 24.11 -2.57
N ARG A 497 30.88 23.84 -2.84
CA ARG A 497 31.93 24.83 -3.10
C ARG A 497 32.06 25.08 -4.61
N GLU A 498 32.67 26.21 -4.97
CA GLU A 498 32.99 26.48 -6.38
C GLU A 498 33.93 25.40 -6.92
N GLY A 499 33.52 24.73 -8.00
CA GLY A 499 34.30 23.66 -8.64
C GLY A 499 33.90 22.22 -8.30
N SER A 500 32.93 22.00 -7.40
CA SER A 500 32.54 20.66 -6.92
C SER A 500 31.81 19.75 -7.93
N GLY A 501 31.77 20.15 -9.20
CA GLY A 501 31.41 19.31 -10.35
C GLY A 501 30.09 18.53 -10.26
N THR A 502 29.98 17.56 -11.16
CA THR A 502 28.91 16.55 -11.21
C THR A 502 29.51 15.18 -10.92
N VAL A 503 28.64 14.22 -10.56
CA VAL A 503 28.99 12.80 -10.43
C VAL A 503 28.62 12.13 -11.75
N ARG A 504 29.45 11.20 -12.21
CA ARG A 504 29.19 10.42 -13.42
C ARG A 504 28.76 8.99 -13.10
N LEU A 505 27.91 8.43 -13.95
CA LEU A 505 27.53 7.02 -13.97
C LEU A 505 27.70 6.53 -15.40
N GLN A 506 28.55 5.51 -15.62
CA GLN A 506 28.91 5.05 -16.97
C GLN A 506 29.48 6.17 -17.86
N GLY A 507 30.14 7.16 -17.27
CA GLY A 507 30.67 8.34 -17.96
C GLY A 507 29.63 9.43 -18.28
N GLU A 508 28.34 9.17 -18.08
CA GLU A 508 27.28 10.16 -18.25
C GLU A 508 27.04 10.94 -16.96
N GLU A 509 26.71 12.23 -17.06
CA GLU A 509 26.45 13.06 -15.88
C GLU A 509 25.14 12.67 -15.20
N VAL A 510 25.21 12.36 -13.91
CA VAL A 510 24.04 12.15 -13.07
C VAL A 510 23.37 13.50 -12.82
N LYS A 511 22.05 13.55 -13.00
CA LYS A 511 21.26 14.76 -12.80
C LYS A 511 21.45 15.32 -11.38
N LYS A 512 22.07 16.49 -11.29
CA LYS A 512 22.27 17.22 -10.03
C LYS A 512 20.98 17.93 -9.60
N VAL A 513 20.61 17.80 -8.34
CA VAL A 513 19.38 18.37 -7.76
C VAL A 513 19.62 19.05 -6.43
N GLN A 514 18.86 20.12 -6.18
CA GLN A 514 18.85 20.84 -4.89
C GLN A 514 17.75 20.34 -3.95
N GLU A 515 16.78 19.59 -4.48
CA GLU A 515 15.73 18.92 -3.72
C GLU A 515 15.50 17.50 -4.24
N PHE A 516 15.27 16.55 -3.34
CA PHE A 516 14.97 15.17 -3.69
C PHE A 516 13.82 14.64 -2.84
N LYS A 517 12.98 13.77 -3.41
CA LYS A 517 11.86 13.14 -2.68
C LYS A 517 12.27 11.74 -2.22
N TYR A 518 12.84 11.64 -1.03
CA TYR A 518 13.25 10.38 -0.41
C TYR A 518 12.14 9.79 0.46
N LEU A 519 11.70 8.56 0.16
CA LEU A 519 10.68 7.81 0.93
C LEU A 519 9.40 8.60 1.22
N GLY A 520 9.04 9.49 0.30
CA GLY A 520 7.88 10.34 0.42
C GLY A 520 8.12 11.71 1.03
N SER A 521 9.27 11.98 1.67
CA SER A 521 9.67 13.27 2.25
C SER A 521 10.70 14.00 1.39
N THR A 522 10.64 15.32 1.36
CA THR A 522 11.54 16.17 0.58
C THR A 522 12.76 16.56 1.40
N VAL A 523 13.93 16.14 0.96
CA VAL A 523 15.22 16.61 1.48
C VAL A 523 15.77 17.71 0.57
N GLN A 524 16.43 18.70 1.17
CA GLN A 524 17.02 19.85 0.46
C GLN A 524 18.48 19.99 0.89
N SER A 525 19.35 20.31 -0.06
CA SER A 525 20.79 20.56 0.19
C SER A 525 21.00 21.64 1.25
N ASN A 526 20.27 22.75 1.13
CA ASN A 526 20.33 23.90 2.04
C ASN A 526 19.64 23.68 3.41
N GLY A 527 18.99 22.54 3.64
CA GLY A 527 18.34 22.23 4.92
C GLY A 527 17.01 22.89 5.17
N GLU A 528 16.51 23.69 4.23
CA GLU A 528 15.21 24.31 4.38
C GLU A 528 14.10 23.25 4.36
N CYS A 529 13.04 23.51 5.11
CA CYS A 529 11.86 22.65 5.17
C CYS A 529 10.59 23.29 4.60
N GLY A 530 10.68 24.51 4.06
CA GLY A 530 9.52 25.22 3.50
C GLY A 530 8.87 24.46 2.34
N LYS A 531 9.66 23.83 1.46
CA LYS A 531 9.12 23.05 0.35
C LYS A 531 8.46 21.76 0.81
N GLU A 532 9.01 21.12 1.84
CA GLU A 532 8.40 19.95 2.47
C GLU A 532 7.04 20.31 3.06
N VAL A 533 6.96 21.41 3.82
CA VAL A 533 5.70 21.92 4.41
C VAL A 533 4.65 22.17 3.32
N LYS A 534 5.01 22.86 2.23
CA LYS A 534 4.10 23.09 1.09
C LYS A 534 3.62 21.77 0.47
N LYS A 535 4.50 20.80 0.28
CA LYS A 535 4.15 19.46 -0.23
C LYS A 535 3.23 18.71 0.74
N ARG A 536 3.40 18.85 2.06
CA ARG A 536 2.49 18.30 3.08
C ARG A 536 1.12 18.97 3.06
N VAL A 537 1.06 20.29 2.93
CA VAL A 537 -0.20 21.03 2.75
C VAL A 537 -0.92 20.56 1.50
N GLN A 538 -0.21 20.39 0.37
CA GLN A 538 -0.80 19.88 -0.86
C GLN A 538 -1.29 18.42 -0.70
N ALA A 539 -0.53 17.56 -0.03
CA ALA A 539 -0.96 16.21 0.30
C ALA A 539 -2.23 16.20 1.16
N GLY A 540 -2.31 17.09 2.15
CA GLY A 540 -3.51 17.35 2.94
C GLY A 540 -4.71 17.74 2.08
N TRP A 541 -4.55 18.73 1.19
CA TRP A 541 -5.63 19.13 0.26
C TRP A 541 -6.04 18.02 -0.70
N ASN A 542 -5.10 17.24 -1.21
CA ASN A 542 -5.41 16.09 -2.06
C ASN A 542 -6.20 15.03 -1.28
N GLY A 543 -5.84 14.78 -0.02
CA GLY A 543 -6.61 13.92 0.88
C GLY A 543 -8.01 14.47 1.14
N TRP A 544 -8.11 15.77 1.42
CA TRP A 544 -9.37 16.48 1.68
C TRP A 544 -10.31 16.43 0.48
N ARG A 545 -9.80 16.67 -0.75
CA ARG A 545 -10.58 16.59 -2.00
C ARG A 545 -11.20 15.21 -2.21
N LYS A 546 -10.46 14.13 -1.89
CA LYS A 546 -10.98 12.75 -2.00
C LYS A 546 -12.14 12.46 -1.04
N VAL A 547 -12.29 13.25 0.01
CA VAL A 547 -13.36 13.08 1.01
C VAL A 547 -14.28 14.28 1.09
N SER A 548 -14.15 15.25 0.18
CA SER A 548 -14.93 16.50 0.17
C SER A 548 -16.42 16.23 0.03
N GLY A 549 -16.79 15.21 -0.74
CA GLY A 549 -18.17 14.76 -0.87
C GLY A 549 -18.80 14.39 0.47
N VAL A 550 -18.02 14.00 1.48
CA VAL A 550 -18.47 13.74 2.86
C VAL A 550 -18.23 14.97 3.74
N LEU A 551 -17.06 15.60 3.66
CA LEU A 551 -16.72 16.74 4.51
C LEU A 551 -17.60 17.97 4.29
N CYS A 552 -18.04 18.23 3.06
CA CYS A 552 -18.90 19.35 2.71
C CYS A 552 -20.41 19.04 2.83
N ASP A 553 -20.78 17.82 3.21
CA ASP A 553 -22.17 17.42 3.35
C ASP A 553 -22.76 18.03 4.63
N GLN A 554 -23.78 18.87 4.50
CA GLN A 554 -24.43 19.54 5.64
C GLN A 554 -25.14 18.55 6.58
N LYS A 555 -25.52 17.36 6.09
CA LYS A 555 -26.21 16.34 6.89
C LYS A 555 -25.26 15.56 7.81
N ILE A 556 -23.94 15.69 7.60
CA ILE A 556 -22.95 15.00 8.40
C ILE A 556 -22.55 15.88 9.59
N SER A 557 -22.60 15.29 10.78
CA SER A 557 -22.24 15.98 12.03
C SER A 557 -20.79 16.48 12.00
N ALA A 558 -20.54 17.62 12.65
CA ALA A 558 -19.19 18.19 12.75
C ALA A 558 -18.18 17.22 13.39
N ARG A 559 -18.65 16.41 14.35
CA ARG A 559 -17.87 15.35 15.00
C ARG A 559 -17.37 14.31 14.00
N ILE A 560 -18.23 13.82 13.11
CA ILE A 560 -17.85 12.88 12.04
C ILE A 560 -16.87 13.55 11.06
N LYS A 561 -17.14 14.79 10.64
CA LYS A 561 -16.25 15.55 9.75
C LYS A 561 -14.85 15.67 10.34
N GLY A 562 -14.75 16.02 11.62
CA GLY A 562 -13.47 16.04 12.33
C GLY A 562 -12.80 14.67 12.41
N LYS A 563 -13.57 13.58 12.60
CA LYS A 563 -13.03 12.21 12.56
C LYS A 563 -12.47 11.84 11.18
N VAL A 564 -13.17 12.17 10.09
CA VAL A 564 -12.67 11.99 8.71
C VAL A 564 -11.38 12.78 8.50
N TYR A 565 -11.36 14.05 8.94
CA TYR A 565 -10.15 14.87 8.88
C TYR A 565 -8.97 14.21 9.62
N ARG A 566 -9.16 13.78 10.87
CA ARG A 566 -8.12 13.13 11.69
C ARG A 566 -7.61 11.81 11.11
N THR A 567 -8.42 11.12 10.32
CA THR A 567 -8.10 9.76 9.80
C THR A 567 -7.58 9.75 8.38
N VAL A 568 -7.91 10.75 7.56
CA VAL A 568 -7.53 10.81 6.14
C VAL A 568 -6.61 11.99 5.83
N VAL A 569 -6.95 13.18 6.33
CA VAL A 569 -6.29 14.44 5.94
C VAL A 569 -5.07 14.71 6.80
N ARG A 570 -5.23 14.68 8.12
CA ARG A 570 -4.15 14.93 9.07
C ARG A 570 -2.95 13.99 8.89
N PRO A 571 -3.13 12.66 8.75
CA PRO A 571 -1.97 11.77 8.56
C PRO A 571 -1.17 12.10 7.29
N ALA A 572 -1.82 12.56 6.21
CA ALA A 572 -1.14 12.99 5.00
C ALA A 572 -0.31 14.27 5.20
N MET A 573 -0.80 15.19 6.06
CA MET A 573 -0.07 16.40 6.45
C MET A 573 1.10 16.09 7.40
N LEU A 574 0.92 15.15 8.33
CA LEU A 574 1.92 14.84 9.36
C LEU A 574 3.06 13.94 8.88
N TYR A 575 2.86 13.15 7.83
CA TYR A 575 3.86 12.16 7.39
C TYR A 575 5.26 12.77 7.21
N GLY A 576 6.24 12.30 7.97
CA GLY A 576 7.64 12.73 7.89
C GLY A 576 7.94 14.07 8.56
N LEU A 577 6.94 14.78 9.12
CA LEU A 577 7.20 16.02 9.87
C LEU A 577 7.87 15.76 11.22
N GLU A 578 7.77 14.54 11.74
CA GLU A 578 8.49 14.14 12.95
C GLU A 578 10.02 14.22 12.78
N THR A 579 10.54 14.18 11.54
CA THR A 579 11.99 14.27 11.25
C THR A 579 12.43 15.66 10.82
N VAL A 580 11.56 16.67 10.89
CA VAL A 580 11.80 18.00 10.31
C VAL A 580 11.81 19.04 11.40
N SER A 581 12.86 19.85 11.48
CA SER A 581 12.93 21.02 12.37
C SER A 581 12.03 22.15 11.81
N LEU A 582 10.81 22.26 12.35
CA LEU A 582 9.83 23.27 11.95
C LEU A 582 10.07 24.60 12.65
N ARG A 583 10.14 25.69 11.89
CA ARG A 583 10.13 27.06 12.42
C ARG A 583 8.69 27.50 12.70
N LYS A 584 8.51 28.48 13.61
CA LYS A 584 7.18 29.06 13.95
C LYS A 584 6.36 29.47 12.71
N ARG A 585 7.02 30.03 11.69
CA ARG A 585 6.38 30.42 10.42
C ARG A 585 5.76 29.22 9.68
N GLN A 586 6.47 28.09 9.65
CA GLN A 586 6.04 26.88 8.97
C GLN A 586 4.96 26.13 9.75
N GLU A 587 5.07 26.11 11.08
CA GLU A 587 3.99 25.61 11.95
C GLU A 587 2.71 26.42 11.72
N SER A 588 2.83 27.75 11.66
CA SER A 588 1.71 28.65 11.33
C SER A 588 1.10 28.37 9.95
N GLU A 589 1.93 28.11 8.93
CA GLU A 589 1.46 27.77 7.58
C GLU A 589 0.61 26.48 7.57
N LEU A 590 1.06 25.46 8.29
CA LEU A 590 0.32 24.21 8.44
C LEU A 590 -1.00 24.40 9.19
N GLU A 591 -1.01 25.21 10.25
CA GLU A 591 -2.22 25.51 11.02
C GLU A 591 -3.24 26.31 10.22
N VAL A 592 -2.79 27.29 9.43
CA VAL A 592 -3.66 28.05 8.52
C VAL A 592 -4.32 27.12 7.51
N ALA A 593 -3.57 26.17 6.96
CA ALA A 593 -4.12 25.16 6.04
C ALA A 593 -5.15 24.25 6.73
N GLU A 594 -4.85 23.73 7.92
CA GLU A 594 -5.79 22.93 8.73
C GLU A 594 -7.10 23.70 8.98
N LEU A 595 -7.00 24.93 9.47
CA LEU A 595 -8.18 25.74 9.78
C LEU A 595 -9.02 26.04 8.54
N LYS A 596 -8.38 26.29 7.39
CA LYS A 596 -9.10 26.50 6.12
C LYS A 596 -9.89 25.24 5.71
N MET A 597 -9.29 24.06 5.83
CA MET A 597 -9.97 22.78 5.55
C MET A 597 -11.14 22.52 6.51
N LEU A 598 -10.97 22.79 7.81
CA LEU A 598 -12.02 22.61 8.81
C LEU A 598 -13.18 23.58 8.59
N ARG A 599 -12.89 24.86 8.36
CA ARG A 599 -13.89 25.89 8.04
C ARG A 599 -14.74 25.50 6.84
N PHE A 600 -14.11 25.08 5.73
CA PHE A 600 -14.84 24.58 4.57
C PHE A 600 -15.70 23.35 4.87
N SER A 601 -15.19 22.43 5.70
CA SER A 601 -15.96 21.24 6.10
C SER A 601 -17.19 21.63 6.93
N LEU A 602 -17.09 22.66 7.78
CA LEU A 602 -18.19 23.13 8.62
C LEU A 602 -19.11 24.14 7.92
N GLY A 603 -18.80 24.55 6.69
CA GLY A 603 -19.55 25.59 5.98
C GLY A 603 -19.39 26.99 6.58
N VAL A 604 -18.31 27.22 7.34
CA VAL A 604 -18.03 28.48 8.03
C VAL A 604 -17.04 29.31 7.22
N THR A 605 -17.33 30.59 7.03
CA THR A 605 -16.48 31.55 6.34
C THR A 605 -15.65 32.38 7.32
N ARG A 606 -14.81 33.29 6.81
CA ARG A 606 -14.13 34.29 7.65
C ARG A 606 -15.07 35.42 8.10
N LEU A 607 -16.17 35.64 7.36
CA LEU A 607 -17.14 36.69 7.66
C LEU A 607 -17.97 36.37 8.90
N ASP A 608 -18.12 35.09 9.22
CA ASP A 608 -18.86 34.62 10.40
C ASP A 608 -18.15 34.95 11.73
N ARG A 609 -16.91 35.46 11.69
CA ARG A 609 -16.09 35.87 12.85
C ARG A 609 -15.97 34.83 13.98
N ILE A 610 -16.18 33.55 13.67
CA ILE A 610 -16.04 32.44 14.63
C ILE A 610 -14.56 32.23 15.00
N ARG A 611 -14.28 32.13 16.31
CA ARG A 611 -12.93 31.86 16.85
C ARG A 611 -12.42 30.48 16.43
N ASN A 612 -11.10 30.35 16.23
CA ASN A 612 -10.48 29.13 15.74
C ASN A 612 -10.57 27.98 16.76
N GLU A 613 -10.54 28.30 18.06
CA GLU A 613 -10.72 27.36 19.17
C GLU A 613 -12.09 26.68 19.10
N TYR A 614 -13.13 27.44 18.76
CA TYR A 614 -14.49 26.91 18.63
C TYR A 614 -14.61 25.96 17.44
N ILE A 615 -14.00 26.31 16.29
CA ILE A 615 -13.99 25.43 15.10
C ILE A 615 -13.31 24.10 15.41
N ARG A 616 -12.17 24.15 16.10
CA ARG A 616 -11.42 22.97 16.55
C ARG A 616 -12.22 22.16 17.57
N GLY A 617 -12.85 22.82 18.55
CA GLY A 617 -13.72 22.20 19.54
C GLY A 617 -14.90 21.46 18.92
N THR A 618 -15.64 22.13 18.03
CA THR A 618 -16.80 21.57 17.32
C THR A 618 -16.43 20.36 16.43
N ALA A 619 -15.23 20.36 15.85
CA ALA A 619 -14.72 19.21 15.10
C ALA A 619 -14.02 18.14 15.98
N HIS A 620 -13.76 18.42 17.27
CA HIS A 620 -12.90 17.64 18.17
C HIS A 620 -11.48 17.43 17.63
N VAL A 621 -10.87 18.48 17.09
CA VAL A 621 -9.58 18.45 16.39
C VAL A 621 -8.58 19.29 17.19
N GLY A 622 -7.60 18.64 17.83
CA GLY A 622 -6.48 19.34 18.50
C GLY A 622 -5.55 20.07 17.51
N ARG A 623 -4.68 20.96 17.97
CA ARG A 623 -3.79 21.73 17.09
C ARG A 623 -2.79 20.81 16.37
N LEU A 624 -2.43 21.18 15.14
CA LEU A 624 -1.49 20.39 14.35
C LEU A 624 -0.09 20.37 14.98
N GLY A 625 0.40 21.50 15.51
CA GLY A 625 1.70 21.58 16.19
C GLY A 625 1.83 20.59 17.34
N ASP A 626 0.81 20.50 18.20
CA ASP A 626 0.75 19.50 19.28
C ASP A 626 0.83 18.07 18.74
N LYS A 627 0.19 17.80 17.59
CA LYS A 627 0.23 16.47 16.96
C LYS A 627 1.58 16.16 16.32
N VAL A 628 2.32 17.15 15.85
CA VAL A 628 3.72 16.96 15.43
C VAL A 628 4.58 16.58 16.64
N ARG A 629 4.45 17.31 17.75
CA ARG A 629 5.17 16.99 19.01
C ARG A 629 4.84 15.59 19.52
N GLU A 630 3.56 15.21 19.57
CA GLU A 630 3.13 13.85 19.93
C GLU A 630 3.72 12.78 18.99
N ALA A 631 3.83 13.07 17.69
CA ALA A 631 4.41 12.15 16.72
C ALA A 631 5.92 11.97 16.96
N ARG A 632 6.65 13.04 17.25
CA ARG A 632 8.07 13.01 17.64
C ARG A 632 8.29 12.16 18.90
N LEU A 633 7.52 12.40 19.97
CA LEU A 633 7.63 11.63 21.21
C LEU A 633 7.30 10.14 21.00
N ARG A 634 6.29 9.84 20.18
CA ARG A 634 5.94 8.45 19.84
C ARG A 634 7.08 7.75 19.10
N TRP A 635 7.71 8.46 18.14
CA TRP A 635 8.83 7.94 17.38
C TRP A 635 10.08 7.79 18.26
N PHE A 636 10.38 8.75 19.13
CA PHE A 636 11.44 8.63 20.14
C PHE A 636 11.27 7.41 21.04
N GLY A 637 10.07 7.20 21.59
CA GLY A 637 9.81 5.99 22.38
C GLY A 637 9.99 4.69 21.57
N HIS A 638 9.76 4.72 20.25
CA HIS A 638 10.04 3.59 19.37
C HIS A 638 11.54 3.34 19.19
N VAL A 639 12.33 4.40 19.02
CA VAL A 639 13.79 4.36 18.98
C VAL A 639 14.35 3.81 20.30
N GLN A 640 13.93 4.35 21.45
CA GLN A 640 14.44 3.94 22.77
C GLN A 640 14.24 2.45 23.10
N ARG A 641 13.17 1.84 22.58
CA ARG A 641 12.91 0.40 22.79
C ARG A 641 13.83 -0.51 21.97
N ARG A 642 14.59 0.03 21.01
CA ARG A 642 15.53 -0.76 20.19
C ARG A 642 16.71 -1.24 21.02
N ASP A 643 17.40 -2.23 20.49
CA ASP A 643 18.66 -2.66 21.06
C ASP A 643 19.65 -1.49 21.04
N ARG A 644 20.17 -1.14 22.22
CA ARG A 644 21.12 -0.04 22.42
C ARG A 644 22.47 -0.33 21.78
N ASN A 645 22.78 -1.60 21.55
CA ASN A 645 24.05 -2.00 20.95
C ASN A 645 24.07 -1.79 19.43
N SER A 646 22.92 -1.50 18.80
CA SER A 646 22.90 -1.16 17.38
C SER A 646 23.58 0.20 17.16
N PRO A 647 24.68 0.28 16.36
CA PRO A 647 25.40 1.51 16.07
C PRO A 647 24.50 2.66 15.62
N LEU A 648 23.45 2.34 14.85
CA LEU A 648 22.47 3.31 14.37
C LEU A 648 21.65 3.94 15.51
N THR A 649 21.24 3.11 16.49
CA THR A 649 20.47 3.58 17.66
C THR A 649 21.36 4.42 18.57
N ALA A 650 22.57 3.95 18.88
CA ALA A 650 23.49 4.63 19.78
C ALA A 650 24.05 5.95 19.19
N LYS A 651 24.59 5.92 17.96
CA LYS A 651 25.34 7.04 17.38
C LYS A 651 24.46 8.08 16.70
N VAL A 652 23.40 7.65 16.00
CA VAL A 652 22.62 8.54 15.12
C VAL A 652 21.32 8.98 15.77
N PHE A 653 20.58 8.06 16.40
CA PHE A 653 19.26 8.40 16.91
C PHE A 653 19.27 8.97 18.32
N MET A 654 19.92 8.34 19.30
CA MET A 654 19.81 8.81 20.69
C MET A 654 20.35 10.24 20.88
N VAL A 655 21.58 10.50 20.43
CA VAL A 655 22.21 11.84 20.55
C VAL A 655 21.45 12.92 19.78
N ALA A 656 21.05 12.65 18.53
CA ALA A 656 20.43 13.66 17.69
C ALA A 656 18.95 13.89 18.00
N VAL A 657 18.21 12.85 18.41
CA VAL A 657 16.80 13.02 18.78
C VAL A 657 16.68 13.80 20.08
N ASP A 658 17.57 13.58 21.05
CA ASP A 658 17.59 14.37 22.28
C ASP A 658 17.82 15.86 21.96
N GLN A 659 18.75 16.19 21.06
CA GLN A 659 18.97 17.58 20.62
C GLN A 659 17.74 18.19 19.91
N VAL A 660 17.08 17.42 19.04
CA VAL A 660 15.84 17.87 18.35
C VAL A 660 14.70 18.10 19.33
N ILE A 661 14.58 17.25 20.35
CA ILE A 661 13.56 17.39 21.41
C ILE A 661 13.87 18.61 22.30
N ILE A 662 15.13 18.84 22.65
CA ILE A 662 15.57 19.96 23.50
C ILE A 662 15.38 21.31 22.79
N ASN A 663 15.74 21.41 21.50
CA ASN A 663 15.66 22.64 20.71
C ASN A 663 14.22 23.15 20.48
N ASP A 664 13.20 22.33 20.76
CA ASP A 664 11.79 22.67 20.60
C ASP A 664 11.19 23.46 21.78
N ARG A 665 12.01 23.91 22.75
CA ARG A 665 11.60 24.52 24.04
C ARG A 665 10.48 23.73 24.69
N LEU A 666 10.80 22.53 25.17
CA LEU A 666 9.91 21.80 26.05
C LEU A 666 9.62 22.62 27.31
N ASN A 667 8.33 22.83 27.62
CA ASN A 667 7.92 23.41 28.89
C ASN A 667 8.51 22.58 30.05
N SER A 668 8.93 23.27 31.11
CA SER A 668 9.57 22.74 32.33
C SER A 668 8.87 21.53 32.94
N PHE A 669 7.55 21.39 32.75
CA PHE A 669 6.75 20.26 33.24
C PHE A 669 7.01 18.94 32.50
N GLN A 670 7.50 18.97 31.25
CA GLN A 670 7.84 17.78 30.46
C GLN A 670 9.32 17.39 30.58
N MET A 671 10.21 18.36 30.84
CA MET A 671 11.61 18.10 31.20
C MET A 671 11.72 17.28 32.50
N MET A 672 10.83 17.51 33.46
CA MET A 672 10.77 16.75 34.72
C MET A 672 10.48 15.26 34.50
N PHE A 673 9.66 14.92 33.49
CA PHE A 673 9.36 13.53 33.11
C PHE A 673 10.54 12.84 32.38
N CYS A 674 11.32 13.58 31.59
CA CYS A 674 12.56 13.07 31.00
C CYS A 674 13.66 12.90 32.06
N SER A 675 13.81 13.87 32.97
CA SER A 675 14.81 13.83 34.05
C SER A 675 14.58 12.67 35.03
N TYR A 676 13.34 12.34 35.36
CA TYR A 676 13.01 11.23 36.27
C TYR A 676 13.47 9.84 35.75
N TYR A 677 13.71 9.69 34.45
CA TYR A 677 14.18 8.43 33.85
C TYR A 677 15.67 8.43 33.45
N VAL A 678 16.34 9.59 33.45
CA VAL A 678 17.77 9.73 33.12
C VAL A 678 18.67 9.43 34.32
N HIS A 679 18.13 9.39 35.55
CA HIS A 679 18.88 9.09 36.77
C HIS A 679 19.39 7.63 36.93
N ASN A 680 19.20 6.75 35.95
CA ASN A 680 19.61 5.34 36.04
C ASN A 680 20.73 4.92 35.06
N ILE A 681 21.51 5.87 34.50
CA ILE A 681 22.57 5.54 33.54
C ILE A 681 23.79 6.43 33.74
N ASP A 682 24.93 5.83 34.07
CA ASP A 682 26.26 6.46 34.07
C ASP A 682 26.67 6.81 32.63
N TYR A 683 27.04 8.07 32.39
CA TYR A 683 27.62 8.55 31.13
C TYR A 683 28.99 9.21 31.37
N PRO A 684 29.94 9.09 30.42
CA PRO A 684 31.26 9.72 30.50
C PRO A 684 31.24 11.25 30.28
N VAL A 685 32.32 11.88 30.75
CA VAL A 685 32.48 13.26 31.25
C VAL A 685 32.22 14.40 30.24
N GLU A 686 32.07 14.16 28.94
CA GLU A 686 31.93 15.25 27.95
C GLU A 686 30.50 15.82 27.79
N ILE A 687 29.48 15.24 28.46
CA ILE A 687 28.10 15.78 28.47
C ILE A 687 27.82 16.65 29.72
N ALA A 688 28.74 16.71 30.68
CA ALA A 688 28.59 17.53 31.88
C ALA A 688 28.45 19.04 31.56
N ALA A 689 29.15 19.52 30.52
CA ALA A 689 29.10 20.92 30.09
C ALA A 689 27.72 21.33 29.53
N THR A 690 26.95 20.39 28.97
CA THR A 690 25.58 20.66 28.50
C THR A 690 24.56 20.61 29.64
N MET A 691 24.83 19.83 30.70
CA MET A 691 23.98 19.83 31.90
C MET A 691 24.16 21.08 32.77
N GLU A 692 25.39 21.60 32.89
CA GLU A 692 25.64 22.84 33.65
C GLU A 692 25.02 24.07 32.96
N PHE A 693 24.99 24.07 31.63
CA PHE A 693 24.27 25.07 30.83
C PHE A 693 22.74 24.96 31.00
N LEU A 694 22.20 23.74 31.12
CA LEU A 694 20.78 23.49 31.37
C LEU A 694 20.35 23.82 32.81
N GLN A 695 21.21 23.61 33.81
CA GLN A 695 20.95 24.01 35.19
C GLN A 695 20.93 25.54 35.38
N ARG A 696 21.77 26.28 34.63
CA ARG A 696 21.75 27.76 34.61
C ARG A 696 20.53 28.38 33.91
N ILE A 697 19.79 27.61 33.12
CA ILE A 697 18.52 28.05 32.51
C ILE A 697 17.31 27.71 33.41
N ILE A 698 17.49 26.80 34.37
CA ILE A 698 16.44 26.35 35.30
C ILE A 698 16.41 27.17 36.61
N ALA A 699 17.54 27.77 37.02
CA ALA A 699 17.59 28.79 38.08
C ALA A 699 17.25 30.18 37.49
#